data_AF-A0A7W0DBG6-F1
#
_entry.id   AF-A0A7W0DBG6-F1
#
_cell.length_a   1.000
_cell.length_b   1.000
_cell.length_c   1.000
_cell.angle_alpha   90.00
_cell.angle_beta   90.00
_cell.angle_gamma   90.00
#
_symmetry.space_group_name_H-M   'P 1'
#
loop_
_entity.id
_entity.type
_entity.pdbx_description
1 polymer ?
#
loop_
_entity_poly.entity_id
_entity_poly.type
_entity_poly.pdbx_seq_one_letter_code
_entity_poly.pdbx_strand_id
1 'polypeptide(L)'
;MPSNYLEKLYSGYLGMNIGIRLGAPVEPTIWTYERIQSTYGDITDYVKEFKNFAADDDANGPFYFLRALYDDAKDRDITPNDVARAWLNYAREGIGMFWWGGYGVSTEHTAYINLKKGIEAPQSGSIEQNGLIIAEQIGGQIFIDTWGLVNPCNPKKAADFGEAAARVSHDGEGVLGARFFCAAISKAFETSDINEIIEAGLAQIPADSIYAKVSRAVLAFHAQHPNDFRACRDMLERDWGYDKYTGVCHIIPNAGVCVLSMIYGQGDFNRTVEIATMCGWDTDCNAGNVGTVLGVACGLEGIADKYRKPINDSIVMSGISGFMNILDIPTYAKELAILGHRLANVPCPEGLVESFTEHDIYFDFELPGSTHNIRISDPFFCQAKHSTEKSFKGTGSLEVVFDRMVRGEKSKVFYKPFYTRDDFSDERYSPTFAPKASSGQKVSMQIFLDQWGGNETMGIAPYVRLSKSKKELVQGYVKLVDQEWVHIEFVLPDSEGELIDEVGIVLEAYSTRKPKSLGRIFIDEFRIYGNADYTIDFNKQLSNFGCITPFAHNNGAWSLENGAMYLMTAEPSEAYTGNYFAKDYSVSVQLNPQSGHSHLVAVRAQGAMRGYHVGFDGANQVSLYINNFGFTKLASAEFPWQLGKDYDFKVTVQGNTLTFAIDGQEVLKHTDDTFDYGMFGVSTRTAARTYFKHIRFTEI
;
A
#
# COMPACT_ATOMS: atom_id res chain seq x y z
N MET A 1 3.90 15.30 -21.37
CA MET A 1 2.91 14.83 -20.38
C MET A 1 1.52 14.97 -20.99
N PRO A 2 0.72 13.89 -21.04
CA PRO A 2 -0.67 13.98 -21.49
C PRO A 2 -1.49 14.85 -20.53
N SER A 3 -2.49 15.58 -21.03
CA SER A 3 -3.28 16.52 -20.21
C SER A 3 -4.14 15.83 -19.14
N ASN A 4 -4.57 14.60 -19.41
CA ASN A 4 -5.31 13.74 -18.48
C ASN A 4 -4.41 12.72 -17.76
N TYR A 5 -3.11 13.02 -17.61
CA TYR A 5 -2.13 12.10 -17.03
C TYR A 5 -2.57 11.55 -15.68
N LEU A 6 -2.93 12.43 -14.73
CA LEU A 6 -3.33 12.04 -13.38
C LEU A 6 -4.57 11.12 -13.36
N GLU A 7 -5.59 11.44 -14.16
CA GLU A 7 -6.81 10.62 -14.25
C GLU A 7 -6.52 9.24 -14.84
N LYS A 8 -5.73 9.17 -15.92
CA LYS A 8 -5.30 7.90 -16.51
C LYS A 8 -4.43 7.08 -15.56
N LEU A 9 -3.59 7.74 -14.75
CA LEU A 9 -2.77 7.10 -13.73
C LEU A 9 -3.65 6.46 -12.64
N TYR A 10 -4.61 7.24 -12.13
CA TYR A 10 -5.61 6.78 -11.17
C TYR A 10 -6.44 5.60 -11.71
N SER A 11 -6.90 5.71 -12.95
CA SER A 11 -7.63 4.63 -13.64
C SER A 11 -6.80 3.37 -13.86
N GLY A 12 -5.54 3.52 -14.28
CA GLY A 12 -4.60 2.41 -14.44
C GLY A 12 -4.35 1.66 -13.14
N TYR A 13 -4.08 2.40 -12.05
CA TYR A 13 -3.83 1.79 -10.74
C TYR A 13 -5.09 1.14 -10.14
N LEU A 14 -6.27 1.73 -10.36
CA LEU A 14 -7.55 1.08 -10.06
C LEU A 14 -7.71 -0.22 -10.86
N GLY A 15 -7.42 -0.18 -12.16
CA GLY A 15 -7.50 -1.32 -13.07
C GLY A 15 -6.65 -2.49 -12.61
N MET A 16 -5.41 -2.21 -12.18
CA MET A 16 -4.50 -3.18 -11.56
C MET A 16 -5.17 -3.92 -10.40
N ASN A 17 -5.69 -3.16 -9.43
CA ASN A 17 -6.22 -3.72 -8.18
C ASN A 17 -7.59 -4.38 -8.35
N ILE A 18 -8.37 -3.95 -9.34
CA ILE A 18 -9.60 -4.65 -9.77
C ILE A 18 -9.24 -6.04 -10.32
N GLY A 19 -8.23 -6.11 -11.20
CA GLY A 19 -7.74 -7.35 -11.79
C GLY A 19 -7.25 -8.33 -10.71
N ILE A 20 -6.35 -7.86 -9.83
CA ILE A 20 -5.83 -8.64 -8.70
C ILE A 20 -6.97 -9.19 -7.86
N ARG A 21 -7.91 -8.33 -7.43
CA ARG A 21 -9.03 -8.74 -6.58
C ARG A 21 -9.96 -9.75 -7.25
N LEU A 22 -10.15 -9.66 -8.56
CA LEU A 22 -10.98 -10.59 -9.33
C LEU A 22 -10.29 -11.95 -9.50
N GLY A 23 -8.98 -11.94 -9.76
CA GLY A 23 -8.17 -13.12 -10.03
C GLY A 23 -7.77 -13.90 -8.78
N ALA A 24 -7.40 -13.23 -7.70
CA ALA A 24 -6.88 -13.80 -6.45
C ALA A 24 -7.72 -14.98 -5.89
N PRO A 25 -9.07 -14.93 -5.84
CA PRO A 25 -9.87 -16.02 -5.32
C PRO A 25 -9.77 -17.36 -6.09
N VAL A 26 -9.33 -17.30 -7.34
CA VAL A 26 -9.28 -18.42 -8.30
C VAL A 26 -7.86 -18.73 -8.80
N GLU A 27 -6.87 -18.34 -8.01
CA GLU A 27 -5.44 -18.61 -8.22
C GLU A 27 -5.10 -20.12 -8.30
N PRO A 28 -3.93 -20.44 -8.89
CA PRO A 28 -3.52 -21.82 -9.14
C PRO A 28 -3.16 -22.53 -7.82
N THR A 29 -2.75 -23.81 -7.91
CA THR A 29 -2.67 -24.86 -6.85
C THR A 29 -3.95 -25.66 -6.63
N ILE A 30 -5.12 -25.01 -6.63
CA ILE A 30 -6.43 -25.70 -6.52
C ILE A 30 -7.32 -25.39 -7.72
N TRP A 31 -7.35 -24.16 -8.22
CA TRP A 31 -8.17 -23.81 -9.36
C TRP A 31 -7.44 -24.12 -10.67
N THR A 32 -7.93 -25.13 -11.37
CA THR A 32 -7.57 -25.36 -12.78
C THR A 32 -8.57 -24.62 -13.66
N TYR A 33 -8.22 -24.37 -14.92
CA TYR A 33 -9.14 -23.81 -15.91
C TYR A 33 -10.49 -24.54 -15.94
N GLU A 34 -10.47 -25.86 -15.92
CA GLU A 34 -11.68 -26.70 -15.97
C GLU A 34 -12.52 -26.55 -14.69
N ARG A 35 -11.88 -26.38 -13.53
CA ARG A 35 -12.57 -26.12 -12.25
C ARG A 35 -13.21 -24.73 -12.25
N ILE A 36 -12.52 -23.70 -12.75
CA ILE A 36 -13.07 -22.35 -12.89
C ILE A 36 -14.27 -22.39 -13.81
N GLN A 37 -14.13 -22.98 -15.00
CA GLN A 37 -15.21 -23.06 -15.99
C GLN A 37 -16.41 -23.86 -15.47
N SER A 38 -16.20 -25.02 -14.85
CA SER A 38 -17.29 -25.85 -14.33
C SER A 38 -18.01 -25.25 -13.12
N THR A 39 -17.34 -24.38 -12.36
CA THR A 39 -17.90 -23.76 -11.15
C THR A 39 -18.56 -22.42 -11.43
N TYR A 40 -17.87 -21.54 -12.16
CA TYR A 40 -18.28 -20.15 -12.37
C TYR A 40 -18.78 -19.87 -13.80
N GLY A 41 -18.48 -20.74 -14.76
CA GLY A 41 -18.93 -20.59 -16.14
C GLY A 41 -18.28 -19.39 -16.83
N ASP A 42 -19.09 -18.38 -17.16
CA ASP A 42 -18.63 -17.10 -17.70
C ASP A 42 -18.65 -16.05 -16.59
N ILE A 43 -17.47 -15.68 -16.10
CA ILE A 43 -17.31 -14.70 -15.01
C ILE A 43 -17.69 -13.32 -15.55
N THR A 44 -18.62 -12.66 -14.86
CA THR A 44 -19.10 -11.30 -15.18
C THR A 44 -19.28 -10.45 -13.93
N ASP A 45 -18.74 -10.87 -12.78
CA ASP A 45 -18.70 -10.13 -11.53
C ASP A 45 -17.61 -10.72 -10.62
N TYR A 46 -17.32 -10.07 -9.50
CA TYR A 46 -16.45 -10.67 -8.48
C TYR A 46 -16.99 -12.02 -8.01
N VAL A 47 -16.10 -13.02 -7.98
CA VAL A 47 -16.43 -14.39 -7.56
C VAL A 47 -16.50 -14.55 -6.03
N LYS A 48 -16.03 -13.56 -5.27
CA LYS A 48 -16.08 -13.51 -3.80
C LYS A 48 -16.26 -12.08 -3.27
N GLU A 49 -16.98 -11.99 -2.16
CA GLU A 49 -17.10 -10.76 -1.37
C GLU A 49 -16.06 -10.75 -0.22
N PHE A 50 -15.45 -9.60 0.01
CA PHE A 50 -14.46 -9.38 1.06
C PHE A 50 -14.91 -8.23 1.97
N LYS A 51 -14.69 -8.34 3.29
CA LYS A 51 -14.84 -7.20 4.20
C LYS A 51 -13.89 -6.07 3.82
N ASN A 52 -12.62 -6.42 3.71
CA ASN A 52 -11.55 -5.70 3.05
C ASN A 52 -10.69 -6.76 2.36
N PHE A 53 -10.22 -6.48 1.15
CA PHE A 53 -9.28 -7.37 0.46
C PHE A 53 -7.94 -7.28 1.18
N ALA A 54 -7.34 -8.43 1.53
CA ALA A 54 -6.03 -8.45 2.18
C ALA A 54 -4.91 -8.05 1.21
N ALA A 55 -3.68 -7.97 1.72
CA ALA A 55 -2.54 -7.65 0.90
C ALA A 55 -2.27 -8.74 -0.14
N ASP A 56 -1.66 -8.30 -1.23
CA ASP A 56 -1.31 -9.11 -2.39
C ASP A 56 0.06 -8.65 -2.91
N ASP A 57 0.91 -9.54 -3.39
CA ASP A 57 2.26 -9.19 -3.81
C ASP A 57 2.29 -8.39 -5.11
N ASP A 58 1.32 -8.63 -5.99
CA ASP A 58 1.02 -7.81 -7.18
C ASP A 58 0.68 -6.37 -6.82
N ALA A 59 0.09 -6.13 -5.64
CA ALA A 59 -0.10 -4.77 -5.13
C ALA A 59 1.17 -4.24 -4.44
N ASN A 60 1.83 -5.07 -3.62
CA ASN A 60 2.96 -4.66 -2.77
C ASN A 60 4.16 -4.14 -3.57
N GLY A 61 4.62 -4.92 -4.56
CA GLY A 61 5.84 -4.63 -5.31
C GLY A 61 5.79 -3.29 -6.05
N PRO A 62 4.75 -3.01 -6.85
CA PRO A 62 4.62 -1.74 -7.58
C PRO A 62 4.65 -0.49 -6.70
N PHE A 63 4.28 -0.58 -5.43
CA PHE A 63 4.43 0.52 -4.47
C PHE A 63 5.83 0.55 -3.85
N TYR A 64 6.25 -0.55 -3.21
CA TYR A 64 7.45 -0.57 -2.39
C TYR A 64 8.75 -0.54 -3.20
N PHE A 65 8.80 -1.19 -4.36
CA PHE A 65 10.02 -1.22 -5.17
C PHE A 65 10.23 0.10 -5.91
N LEU A 66 9.15 0.81 -6.24
CA LEU A 66 9.20 2.14 -6.82
C LEU A 66 9.82 3.17 -5.86
N ARG A 67 9.80 2.91 -4.54
CA ARG A 67 10.45 3.76 -3.53
C ARG A 67 11.94 3.97 -3.80
N ALA A 68 12.60 3.08 -4.55
CA ALA A 68 13.98 3.27 -5.01
C ALA A 68 14.21 4.61 -5.76
N LEU A 69 13.20 5.14 -6.45
CA LEU A 69 13.23 6.46 -7.11
C LEU A 69 13.15 7.63 -6.13
N TYR A 70 12.63 7.41 -4.92
CA TYR A 70 12.59 8.41 -3.85
C TYR A 70 13.83 8.31 -2.96
N ASP A 71 14.44 7.13 -2.92
CA ASP A 71 15.46 6.80 -1.93
C ASP A 71 16.88 6.94 -2.48
N ASP A 72 17.20 6.20 -3.55
CA ASP A 72 18.58 6.04 -4.05
C ASP A 72 18.79 6.64 -5.45
N ALA A 73 17.73 6.77 -6.26
CA ALA A 73 17.78 7.26 -7.64
C ALA A 73 16.91 8.52 -7.86
N LYS A 74 17.04 9.51 -6.96
CA LYS A 74 16.28 10.77 -7.03
C LYS A 74 16.50 11.54 -8.33
N ASP A 75 17.76 11.68 -8.75
CA ASP A 75 18.19 12.59 -9.83
C ASP A 75 18.84 11.87 -11.03
N ARG A 76 18.59 10.57 -11.18
CA ARG A 76 19.13 9.74 -12.26
C ARG A 76 18.17 8.60 -12.58
N ASP A 77 18.42 7.93 -13.70
CA ASP A 77 17.70 6.70 -14.02
C ASP A 77 18.07 5.58 -13.02
N ILE A 78 17.12 4.67 -12.85
CA ILE A 78 17.20 3.58 -11.87
C ILE A 78 18.19 2.50 -12.33
N THR A 79 18.85 1.86 -11.38
CA THR A 79 19.65 0.65 -11.60
C THR A 79 19.06 -0.52 -10.82
N PRO A 80 19.35 -1.79 -11.19
CA PRO A 80 18.88 -2.95 -10.43
C PRO A 80 19.23 -2.88 -8.95
N ASN A 81 20.43 -2.39 -8.59
CA ASN A 81 20.85 -2.30 -7.19
C ASN A 81 20.04 -1.29 -6.37
N ASP A 82 19.50 -0.23 -6.98
CA ASP A 82 18.62 0.70 -6.27
C ASP A 82 17.32 0.00 -5.85
N VAL A 83 16.76 -0.80 -6.76
CA VAL A 83 15.56 -1.59 -6.51
C VAL A 83 15.84 -2.70 -5.49
N ALA A 84 16.98 -3.38 -5.61
CA ALA A 84 17.41 -4.39 -4.63
C ALA A 84 17.55 -3.80 -3.21
N ARG A 85 17.99 -2.54 -3.09
CA ARG A 85 18.03 -1.83 -1.82
C ARG A 85 16.62 -1.60 -1.26
N ALA A 86 15.66 -1.20 -2.10
CA ALA A 86 14.26 -1.10 -1.68
C ALA A 86 13.70 -2.46 -1.20
N TRP A 87 14.03 -3.58 -1.85
CA TRP A 87 13.64 -4.92 -1.40
C TRP A 87 14.12 -5.22 0.02
N LEU A 88 15.42 -5.05 0.27
CA LEU A 88 16.01 -5.30 1.59
C LEU A 88 15.46 -4.36 2.67
N ASN A 89 15.15 -3.11 2.30
CA ASN A 89 14.70 -2.10 3.24
C ASN A 89 13.22 -2.23 3.60
N TYR A 90 12.35 -2.57 2.65
CA TYR A 90 10.90 -2.55 2.87
C TYR A 90 10.26 -3.93 3.12
N ALA A 91 10.91 -5.02 2.72
CA ALA A 91 10.41 -6.36 3.03
C ALA A 91 10.62 -6.68 4.51
N ARG A 92 9.63 -7.35 5.11
CA ARG A 92 9.80 -8.04 6.40
C ARG A 92 10.30 -9.44 6.10
N GLU A 93 11.45 -9.80 6.65
CA GLU A 93 12.11 -11.05 6.32
C GLU A 93 11.21 -12.24 6.68
N GLY A 94 10.87 -13.07 5.68
CA GLY A 94 10.04 -14.26 5.84
C GLY A 94 8.53 -14.00 6.04
N ILE A 95 8.06 -12.75 5.97
CA ILE A 95 6.66 -12.38 6.27
C ILE A 95 6.15 -11.35 5.25
N GLY A 96 5.08 -11.68 4.53
CA GLY A 96 4.40 -10.73 3.64
C GLY A 96 5.22 -10.27 2.44
N MET A 97 4.93 -9.10 1.87
CA MET A 97 5.55 -8.50 0.66
C MET A 97 5.42 -9.32 -0.63
N PHE A 98 6.04 -10.50 -0.69
CA PHE A 98 6.08 -11.43 -1.81
C PHE A 98 6.10 -12.88 -1.31
N TRP A 99 5.92 -13.84 -2.21
CA TRP A 99 5.84 -15.24 -1.85
C TRP A 99 7.17 -15.79 -1.28
N TRP A 100 7.19 -16.13 0.01
CA TRP A 100 8.34 -16.74 0.70
C TRP A 100 8.46 -18.26 0.45
N GLY A 101 8.37 -18.70 -0.81
CA GLY A 101 8.27 -20.12 -1.20
C GLY A 101 9.49 -21.00 -0.93
N GLY A 102 10.67 -20.39 -0.76
CA GLY A 102 11.92 -21.07 -0.39
C GLY A 102 13.04 -20.88 -1.41
N TYR A 103 14.28 -21.01 -0.95
CA TYR A 103 15.48 -20.88 -1.78
C TYR A 103 15.55 -21.97 -2.85
N GLY A 104 15.71 -21.58 -4.11
CA GLY A 104 15.69 -22.47 -5.28
C GLY A 104 14.29 -22.93 -5.71
N VAL A 105 13.22 -22.31 -5.17
CA VAL A 105 11.82 -22.59 -5.53
C VAL A 105 11.09 -21.30 -5.89
N SER A 106 11.05 -20.34 -4.97
CA SER A 106 10.56 -18.98 -5.25
C SER A 106 11.70 -18.12 -5.77
N THR A 107 11.45 -17.41 -6.86
CA THR A 107 12.44 -16.53 -7.49
C THR A 107 12.77 -15.33 -6.60
N GLU A 108 11.73 -14.70 -6.04
CA GLU A 108 11.82 -13.54 -5.15
C GLU A 108 12.54 -13.89 -3.85
N HIS A 109 12.15 -14.99 -3.20
CA HIS A 109 12.79 -15.45 -1.97
C HIS A 109 14.26 -15.82 -2.25
N THR A 110 14.55 -16.50 -3.37
CA THR A 110 15.94 -16.83 -3.75
C THR A 110 16.79 -15.58 -3.93
N ALA A 111 16.29 -14.60 -4.67
CA ALA A 111 16.97 -13.33 -4.90
C ALA A 111 17.18 -12.54 -3.59
N TYR A 112 16.18 -12.49 -2.71
CA TYR A 112 16.30 -11.83 -1.41
C TYR A 112 17.43 -12.44 -0.56
N ILE A 113 17.52 -13.77 -0.50
CA ILE A 113 18.60 -14.46 0.23
C ILE A 113 19.96 -14.22 -0.43
N ASN A 114 20.04 -14.16 -1.76
CA ASN A 114 21.27 -13.82 -2.48
C ASN A 114 21.74 -12.40 -2.12
N LEU A 115 20.84 -11.42 -2.12
CA LEU A 115 21.11 -10.04 -1.72
C LEU A 115 21.62 -9.96 -0.27
N LYS A 116 20.96 -10.66 0.67
CA LYS A 116 21.39 -10.74 2.08
C LYS A 116 22.78 -11.34 2.24
N LYS A 117 23.22 -12.21 1.31
CA LYS A 117 24.56 -12.81 1.28
C LYS A 117 25.59 -11.96 0.53
N GLY A 118 25.23 -10.76 0.09
CA GLY A 118 26.12 -9.82 -0.60
C GLY A 118 26.28 -10.08 -2.10
N ILE A 119 25.41 -10.89 -2.71
CA ILE A 119 25.34 -11.02 -4.17
C ILE A 119 24.45 -9.90 -4.68
N GLU A 120 25.03 -8.91 -5.34
CA GLU A 120 24.33 -7.74 -5.83
C GLU A 120 23.44 -8.02 -7.05
N ALA A 121 22.46 -7.15 -7.30
CA ALA A 121 21.72 -7.17 -8.55
C ALA A 121 22.58 -6.60 -9.70
N PRO A 122 22.53 -7.15 -10.92
CA PRO A 122 21.55 -8.13 -11.39
C PRO A 122 21.91 -9.60 -11.13
N GLN A 123 23.10 -9.90 -10.58
CA GLN A 123 23.53 -11.27 -10.37
C GLN A 123 22.62 -12.02 -9.39
N SER A 124 22.02 -11.34 -8.40
CA SER A 124 21.07 -11.92 -7.44
C SER A 124 19.90 -12.68 -8.10
N GLY A 125 19.46 -12.23 -9.27
CA GLY A 125 18.34 -12.78 -10.04
C GLY A 125 18.72 -13.51 -11.32
N SER A 126 20.02 -13.61 -11.65
CA SER A 126 20.45 -14.05 -12.97
C SER A 126 20.29 -15.54 -13.24
N ILE A 127 20.19 -15.91 -14.52
CA ILE A 127 20.23 -17.31 -14.96
C ILE A 127 21.55 -17.98 -14.54
N GLU A 128 22.67 -17.25 -14.61
CA GLU A 128 23.98 -17.76 -14.20
C GLU A 128 24.00 -18.17 -12.72
N GLN A 129 23.33 -17.39 -11.87
CA GLN A 129 23.29 -17.60 -10.42
C GLN A 129 22.26 -18.66 -9.99
N ASN A 130 21.07 -18.63 -10.59
CA ASN A 130 19.90 -19.39 -10.09
C ASN A 130 19.43 -20.50 -11.04
N GLY A 131 19.98 -20.57 -12.25
CA GLY A 131 19.53 -21.45 -13.32
C GLY A 131 18.32 -20.90 -14.08
N LEU A 132 18.11 -21.44 -15.28
CA LEU A 132 17.11 -20.95 -16.23
C LEU A 132 15.68 -20.96 -15.66
N ILE A 133 15.29 -22.10 -15.07
CA ILE A 133 13.92 -22.30 -14.58
C ILE A 133 13.56 -21.25 -13.53
N ILE A 134 14.43 -20.99 -12.56
CA ILE A 134 14.12 -20.04 -11.48
C ILE A 134 14.11 -18.60 -11.99
N ALA A 135 15.01 -18.23 -12.90
CA ALA A 135 15.11 -16.85 -13.37
C ALA A 135 13.95 -16.42 -14.30
N GLU A 136 13.25 -17.36 -14.95
CA GLU A 136 12.19 -17.09 -15.94
C GLU A 136 10.75 -17.33 -15.42
N GLN A 137 10.57 -17.24 -14.10
CA GLN A 137 9.24 -17.23 -13.49
C GLN A 137 8.53 -15.89 -13.72
N ILE A 138 7.23 -15.87 -13.42
CA ILE A 138 6.33 -14.76 -13.69
C ILE A 138 6.61 -13.47 -12.92
N GLY A 139 7.32 -13.51 -11.78
CA GLY A 139 7.54 -12.33 -10.94
C GLY A 139 8.17 -11.13 -11.67
N GLY A 140 8.87 -11.38 -12.78
CA GLY A 140 9.38 -10.34 -13.67
C GLY A 140 8.30 -9.43 -14.25
N GLN A 141 7.04 -9.89 -14.39
CA GLN A 141 5.90 -9.06 -14.81
C GLN A 141 4.96 -8.66 -13.64
N ILE A 142 5.03 -9.33 -12.49
CA ILE A 142 4.14 -9.05 -11.34
C ILE A 142 4.35 -7.62 -10.81
N PHE A 143 5.61 -7.18 -10.69
CA PHE A 143 5.94 -5.97 -9.92
C PHE A 143 6.15 -4.70 -10.75
N ILE A 144 5.75 -4.68 -12.03
CA ILE A 144 6.29 -3.71 -13.00
C ILE A 144 5.38 -2.54 -13.38
N ASP A 145 4.12 -2.56 -12.95
CA ASP A 145 3.06 -1.72 -13.51
C ASP A 145 3.34 -0.23 -13.33
N THR A 146 3.76 0.16 -12.12
CA THR A 146 4.04 1.56 -11.77
C THR A 146 5.22 2.14 -12.53
N TRP A 147 6.19 1.32 -12.95
CA TRP A 147 7.31 1.78 -13.78
C TRP A 147 6.86 2.21 -15.18
N GLY A 148 5.81 1.56 -15.71
CA GLY A 148 5.11 2.00 -16.90
C GLY A 148 4.28 3.27 -16.66
N LEU A 149 3.54 3.30 -15.55
CA LEU A 149 2.67 4.44 -15.19
C LEU A 149 3.44 5.75 -15.03
N VAL A 150 4.65 5.73 -14.44
CA VAL A 150 5.47 6.95 -14.23
C VAL A 150 6.25 7.41 -15.48
N ASN A 151 6.19 6.66 -16.58
CA ASN A 151 6.84 6.99 -17.85
C ASN A 151 5.80 7.08 -19.00
N PRO A 152 4.80 7.98 -18.93
CA PRO A 152 3.75 8.06 -19.94
C PRO A 152 4.29 8.46 -21.31
N CYS A 153 3.77 7.86 -22.37
CA CYS A 153 4.11 8.17 -23.77
C CYS A 153 5.61 8.02 -24.11
N ASN A 154 6.33 7.17 -23.37
CA ASN A 154 7.73 6.84 -23.61
C ASN A 154 7.99 5.34 -23.38
N PRO A 155 7.53 4.47 -24.31
CA PRO A 155 7.60 3.02 -24.13
C PRO A 155 9.02 2.49 -23.92
N LYS A 156 10.03 3.11 -24.54
CA LYS A 156 11.43 2.72 -24.36
C LYS A 156 11.92 2.97 -22.94
N LYS A 157 11.72 4.19 -22.41
CA LYS A 157 12.15 4.51 -21.04
C LYS A 157 11.41 3.65 -20.01
N ALA A 158 10.11 3.44 -20.22
CA ALA A 158 9.31 2.55 -19.39
C ALA A 158 9.88 1.11 -19.38
N ALA A 159 10.20 0.54 -20.55
CA ALA A 159 10.79 -0.79 -20.65
C ALA A 159 12.17 -0.88 -19.98
N ASP A 160 13.01 0.15 -20.12
CA ASP A 160 14.33 0.18 -19.49
C ASP A 160 14.22 0.23 -17.95
N PHE A 161 13.23 0.93 -17.40
CA PHE A 161 12.93 0.93 -15.96
C PHE A 161 12.39 -0.42 -15.48
N GLY A 162 11.46 -1.01 -16.25
CA GLY A 162 10.94 -2.35 -15.97
C GLY A 162 12.03 -3.42 -15.97
N GLU A 163 12.95 -3.38 -16.94
CA GLU A 163 14.11 -4.28 -16.98
C GLU A 163 14.99 -4.11 -15.75
N ALA A 164 15.32 -2.87 -15.37
CA ALA A 164 16.15 -2.62 -14.21
C ALA A 164 15.51 -3.17 -12.92
N ALA A 165 14.20 -3.00 -12.75
CA ALA A 165 13.46 -3.55 -11.61
C ALA A 165 13.40 -5.09 -11.62
N ALA A 166 13.08 -5.70 -12.76
CA ALA A 166 12.96 -7.15 -12.87
C ALA A 166 14.30 -7.87 -12.67
N ARG A 167 15.41 -7.25 -13.09
CA ARG A 167 16.77 -7.81 -12.93
C ARG A 167 17.23 -8.03 -11.49
N VAL A 168 16.48 -7.56 -10.49
CA VAL A 168 16.74 -7.89 -9.08
C VAL A 168 16.57 -9.38 -8.82
N SER A 169 15.53 -9.99 -9.39
CA SER A 169 15.15 -11.38 -9.13
C SER A 169 15.05 -12.25 -10.37
N HIS A 170 14.95 -11.67 -11.57
CA HIS A 170 14.70 -12.37 -12.83
C HIS A 170 15.74 -12.07 -13.90
N ASP A 171 15.77 -12.91 -14.92
CA ASP A 171 16.60 -12.75 -16.13
C ASP A 171 15.90 -13.45 -17.31
N GLY A 172 16.46 -13.35 -18.52
CA GLY A 172 15.88 -13.97 -19.71
C GLY A 172 14.43 -13.53 -19.99
N GLU A 173 13.55 -14.48 -20.29
CA GLU A 173 12.14 -14.22 -20.60
C GLU A 173 11.39 -13.52 -19.46
N GLY A 174 11.81 -13.72 -18.19
CA GLY A 174 11.26 -13.02 -17.02
C GLY A 174 11.40 -11.50 -17.12
N VAL A 175 12.57 -11.04 -17.56
CA VAL A 175 12.86 -9.62 -17.81
C VAL A 175 12.14 -9.11 -19.07
N LEU A 176 11.95 -9.95 -20.08
CA LEU A 176 11.25 -9.54 -21.30
C LEU A 176 9.76 -9.24 -21.04
N GLY A 177 9.11 -9.97 -20.13
CA GLY A 177 7.76 -9.63 -19.68
C GLY A 177 7.68 -8.25 -19.03
N ALA A 178 8.67 -7.90 -18.21
CA ALA A 178 8.79 -6.56 -17.63
C ALA A 178 8.83 -5.47 -18.69
N ARG A 179 9.71 -5.65 -19.68
CA ARG A 179 9.89 -4.71 -20.79
C ARG A 179 8.60 -4.56 -21.61
N PHE A 180 7.93 -5.68 -21.92
CA PHE A 180 6.68 -5.70 -22.67
C PHE A 180 5.59 -4.87 -21.97
N PHE A 181 5.31 -5.17 -20.70
CA PHE A 181 4.20 -4.53 -20.00
C PHE A 181 4.45 -3.06 -19.68
N CYS A 182 5.65 -2.67 -19.22
CA CYS A 182 5.94 -1.26 -18.99
C CYS A 182 5.77 -0.43 -20.27
N ALA A 183 6.19 -0.97 -21.42
CA ALA A 183 6.01 -0.32 -22.71
C ALA A 183 4.54 -0.26 -23.15
N ALA A 184 3.77 -1.33 -22.95
CA ALA A 184 2.33 -1.37 -23.23
C ALA A 184 1.56 -0.34 -22.39
N ILE A 185 1.80 -0.30 -21.07
CA ILE A 185 1.21 0.69 -20.15
C ILE A 185 1.57 2.11 -20.58
N SER A 186 2.84 2.36 -20.90
CA SER A 186 3.30 3.66 -21.38
C SER A 186 2.59 4.09 -22.68
N LYS A 187 2.38 3.15 -23.60
CA LYS A 187 1.68 3.40 -24.87
C LYS A 187 0.17 3.63 -24.69
N ALA A 188 -0.45 2.99 -23.70
CA ALA A 188 -1.88 3.15 -23.40
C ALA A 188 -2.27 4.59 -23.02
N PHE A 189 -1.30 5.43 -22.61
CA PHE A 189 -1.56 6.86 -22.45
C PHE A 189 -1.91 7.57 -23.77
N GLU A 190 -1.44 7.06 -24.90
CA GLU A 190 -1.61 7.65 -26.24
C GLU A 190 -2.81 7.10 -27.02
N THR A 191 -3.16 5.83 -26.81
CA THR A 191 -4.13 5.12 -27.65
C THR A 191 -4.91 4.08 -26.84
N SER A 192 -6.10 3.74 -27.32
CA SER A 192 -6.90 2.61 -26.83
C SER A 192 -6.96 1.45 -27.82
N ASP A 193 -6.25 1.54 -28.96
CA ASP A 193 -6.14 0.42 -29.90
C ASP A 193 -5.24 -0.66 -29.31
N ILE A 194 -5.84 -1.82 -29.01
CA ILE A 194 -5.15 -2.90 -28.35
C ILE A 194 -4.02 -3.50 -29.20
N ASN A 195 -4.12 -3.45 -30.52
CA ASN A 195 -3.05 -3.92 -31.40
C ASN A 195 -1.86 -2.98 -31.30
N GLU A 196 -2.06 -1.66 -31.34
CA GLU A 196 -0.97 -0.70 -31.18
C GLU A 196 -0.26 -0.84 -29.83
N ILE A 197 -1.01 -1.10 -28.77
CA ILE A 197 -0.49 -1.33 -27.41
C ILE A 197 0.36 -2.60 -27.35
N ILE A 198 -0.16 -3.72 -27.86
CA ILE A 198 0.57 -5.00 -27.90
C ILE A 198 1.84 -4.86 -28.75
N GLU A 199 1.74 -4.23 -29.93
CA GLU A 199 2.90 -4.00 -30.80
C GLU A 199 3.96 -3.10 -30.14
N ALA A 200 3.57 -2.09 -29.37
CA ALA A 200 4.51 -1.26 -28.64
C ALA A 200 5.30 -2.05 -27.58
N GLY A 201 4.64 -2.98 -26.88
CA GLY A 201 5.30 -3.92 -25.98
C GLY A 201 6.26 -4.85 -26.71
N LEU A 202 5.80 -5.48 -27.80
CA LEU A 202 6.62 -6.40 -28.61
C LEU A 202 7.84 -5.71 -29.24
N ALA A 203 7.73 -4.41 -29.55
CA ALA A 203 8.85 -3.62 -30.08
C ALA A 203 9.99 -3.39 -29.07
N GLN A 204 9.75 -3.63 -27.77
CA GLN A 204 10.77 -3.48 -26.73
C GLN A 204 11.48 -4.79 -26.34
N ILE A 205 11.16 -5.90 -27.00
CA ILE A 205 11.78 -7.22 -26.76
C ILE A 205 12.34 -7.84 -28.07
N PRO A 206 13.27 -8.79 -28.01
CA PRO A 206 13.77 -9.47 -29.20
C PRO A 206 12.65 -10.21 -29.95
N ALA A 207 12.57 -10.02 -31.27
CA ALA A 207 11.51 -10.59 -32.10
C ALA A 207 11.51 -12.13 -32.16
N ASP A 208 12.64 -12.76 -31.84
CA ASP A 208 12.85 -14.21 -31.80
C ASP A 208 12.81 -14.80 -30.38
N SER A 209 12.56 -13.98 -29.35
CA SER A 209 12.31 -14.44 -27.98
C SER A 209 11.10 -15.36 -27.90
N ILE A 210 11.05 -16.19 -26.87
CA ILE A 210 9.93 -17.10 -26.63
C ILE A 210 8.67 -16.29 -26.27
N TYR A 211 8.83 -15.22 -25.49
CA TYR A 211 7.73 -14.29 -25.16
C TYR A 211 7.11 -13.71 -26.43
N ALA A 212 7.92 -13.18 -27.36
CA ALA A 212 7.39 -12.66 -28.63
C ALA A 212 6.69 -13.76 -29.45
N LYS A 213 7.21 -14.99 -29.48
CA LYS A 213 6.61 -16.10 -30.24
C LYS A 213 5.26 -16.51 -29.69
N VAL A 214 5.08 -16.63 -28.37
CA VAL A 214 3.78 -16.97 -27.78
C VAL A 214 2.76 -15.87 -28.04
N SER A 215 3.15 -14.59 -27.90
CA SER A 215 2.26 -13.46 -28.22
C SER A 215 1.83 -13.46 -29.68
N ARG A 216 2.77 -13.69 -30.61
CA ARG A 216 2.47 -13.75 -32.06
C ARG A 216 1.60 -14.96 -32.41
N ALA A 217 1.78 -16.09 -31.74
CA ALA A 217 0.93 -17.27 -31.91
C ALA A 217 -0.52 -16.98 -31.52
N VAL A 218 -0.74 -16.30 -30.39
CA VAL A 218 -2.08 -15.85 -29.95
C VAL A 218 -2.71 -14.91 -30.97
N LEU A 219 -1.99 -13.88 -31.42
CA LEU A 219 -2.51 -12.93 -32.43
C LEU A 219 -2.89 -13.64 -33.74
N ALA A 220 -2.05 -14.56 -34.21
CA ALA A 220 -2.30 -15.34 -35.43
C ALA A 220 -3.49 -16.30 -35.27
N PHE A 221 -3.68 -16.86 -34.08
CA PHE A 221 -4.82 -17.71 -33.77
C PHE A 221 -6.13 -16.90 -33.72
N HIS A 222 -6.12 -15.76 -33.02
CA HIS A 222 -7.25 -14.83 -32.95
C HIS A 222 -7.70 -14.38 -34.35
N ALA A 223 -6.77 -14.06 -35.26
CA ALA A 223 -7.10 -13.69 -36.64
C ALA A 223 -7.91 -14.77 -37.39
N GLN A 224 -7.73 -16.05 -37.05
CA GLN A 224 -8.47 -17.18 -37.63
C GLN A 224 -9.74 -17.53 -36.85
N HIS A 225 -9.74 -17.27 -35.53
CA HIS A 225 -10.80 -17.65 -34.59
C HIS A 225 -11.17 -16.48 -33.65
N PRO A 226 -11.73 -15.37 -34.15
CA PRO A 226 -11.83 -14.11 -33.41
C PRO A 226 -12.82 -14.12 -32.24
N ASN A 227 -13.75 -15.08 -32.19
CA ASN A 227 -14.84 -15.10 -31.21
C ASN A 227 -14.72 -16.24 -30.19
N ASP A 228 -13.63 -17.02 -30.21
CA ASP A 228 -13.47 -18.19 -29.35
C ASP A 228 -12.15 -18.16 -28.59
N PHE A 229 -12.11 -17.37 -27.51
CA PHE A 229 -10.94 -17.29 -26.65
C PHE A 229 -10.64 -18.61 -25.95
N ARG A 230 -11.64 -19.49 -25.78
CA ARG A 230 -11.46 -20.80 -25.14
C ARG A 230 -10.68 -21.74 -26.05
N ALA A 231 -10.97 -21.75 -27.35
CA ALA A 231 -10.14 -22.43 -28.34
C ALA A 231 -8.69 -21.90 -28.37
N CYS A 232 -8.49 -20.59 -28.16
CA CYS A 232 -7.15 -20.02 -28.05
C CYS A 232 -6.44 -20.46 -26.76
N ARG A 233 -7.16 -20.52 -25.62
CA ARG A 233 -6.62 -21.08 -24.37
C ARG A 233 -6.23 -22.55 -24.55
N ASP A 234 -7.03 -23.34 -25.24
CA ASP A 234 -6.71 -24.75 -25.52
C ASP A 234 -5.45 -24.88 -26.39
N MET A 235 -5.22 -23.94 -27.31
CA MET A 235 -3.95 -23.83 -28.04
C MET A 235 -2.78 -23.49 -27.09
N LEU A 236 -2.97 -22.53 -26.17
CA LEU A 236 -1.95 -22.20 -25.18
C LEU A 236 -1.60 -23.39 -24.28
N GLU A 237 -2.59 -24.12 -23.77
CA GLU A 237 -2.34 -25.34 -22.98
C GLU A 237 -1.56 -26.37 -23.82
N ARG A 238 -2.03 -26.64 -25.04
CA ARG A 238 -1.44 -27.66 -25.93
C ARG A 238 -0.02 -27.34 -26.36
N ASP A 239 0.31 -26.09 -26.62
CA ASP A 239 1.57 -25.68 -27.28
C ASP A 239 2.52 -24.89 -26.35
N TRP A 240 2.00 -24.28 -25.28
CA TRP A 240 2.71 -23.33 -24.41
C TRP A 240 2.49 -23.53 -22.90
N GLY A 241 1.80 -24.59 -22.47
CA GLY A 241 1.43 -24.82 -21.07
C GLY A 241 2.61 -25.07 -20.10
N TYR A 242 2.29 -25.11 -18.81
CA TYR A 242 3.27 -25.38 -17.73
C TYR A 242 3.96 -26.75 -17.82
N ASP A 243 3.40 -27.69 -18.57
CA ASP A 243 4.04 -28.97 -18.88
C ASP A 243 5.28 -28.82 -19.79
N LYS A 244 5.37 -27.70 -20.52
CA LYS A 244 6.48 -27.37 -21.44
C LYS A 244 7.41 -26.33 -20.84
N TYR A 245 6.84 -25.39 -20.10
CA TYR A 245 7.54 -24.32 -19.42
C TYR A 245 7.43 -24.52 -17.91
N THR A 246 8.39 -25.29 -17.38
CA THR A 246 8.37 -25.81 -16.01
C THR A 246 8.75 -24.76 -14.97
N GLY A 247 8.31 -24.93 -13.74
CA GLY A 247 8.50 -24.00 -12.64
C GLY A 247 7.26 -24.02 -11.75
N VAL A 248 7.16 -23.08 -10.82
CA VAL A 248 5.91 -22.90 -10.06
C VAL A 248 4.91 -22.12 -10.90
N CYS A 249 5.37 -21.04 -11.52
CA CYS A 249 4.56 -20.14 -12.32
C CYS A 249 5.46 -19.50 -13.39
N HIS A 250 5.59 -20.18 -14.54
CA HIS A 250 6.49 -19.74 -15.60
C HIS A 250 5.88 -18.59 -16.43
N ILE A 251 6.70 -17.65 -16.88
CA ILE A 251 6.19 -16.42 -17.51
C ILE A 251 5.51 -16.63 -18.88
N ILE A 252 6.02 -17.55 -19.71
CA ILE A 252 5.55 -17.76 -21.09
C ILE A 252 4.05 -18.11 -21.24
N PRO A 253 3.51 -19.16 -20.59
CA PRO A 253 2.07 -19.44 -20.68
C PRO A 253 1.21 -18.25 -20.26
N ASN A 254 1.60 -17.55 -19.20
CA ASN A 254 0.91 -16.37 -18.68
C ASN A 254 0.99 -15.15 -19.61
N ALA A 255 2.14 -14.92 -20.26
CA ALA A 255 2.27 -13.95 -21.34
C ALA A 255 1.26 -14.21 -22.47
N GLY A 256 1.07 -15.49 -22.81
CA GLY A 256 0.03 -15.94 -23.74
C GLY A 256 -1.38 -15.57 -23.26
N VAL A 257 -1.69 -15.82 -21.99
CA VAL A 257 -3.00 -15.45 -21.39
C VAL A 257 -3.23 -13.95 -21.43
N CYS A 258 -2.24 -13.13 -21.10
CA CYS A 258 -2.38 -11.68 -21.13
C CYS A 258 -2.63 -11.15 -22.54
N VAL A 259 -1.89 -11.62 -23.53
CA VAL A 259 -2.13 -11.22 -24.94
C VAL A 259 -3.48 -11.73 -25.43
N LEU A 260 -3.88 -12.93 -25.02
CA LEU A 260 -5.18 -13.52 -25.34
C LEU A 260 -6.31 -12.68 -24.75
N SER A 261 -6.25 -12.35 -23.46
CA SER A 261 -7.30 -11.60 -22.80
C SER A 261 -7.45 -10.20 -23.39
N MET A 262 -6.35 -9.52 -23.68
CA MET A 262 -6.34 -8.22 -24.33
C MET A 262 -6.97 -8.26 -25.72
N ILE A 263 -6.55 -9.18 -26.60
CA ILE A 263 -7.04 -9.22 -27.98
C ILE A 263 -8.51 -9.65 -28.07
N TYR A 264 -8.92 -10.65 -27.27
CA TYR A 264 -10.31 -11.13 -27.23
C TYR A 264 -11.24 -10.21 -26.41
N GLY A 265 -10.69 -9.41 -25.49
CA GLY A 265 -11.40 -8.35 -24.80
C GLY A 265 -11.67 -7.13 -25.69
N GLN A 266 -10.97 -6.99 -26.82
CA GLN A 266 -11.21 -5.99 -27.86
C GLN A 266 -11.23 -4.52 -27.34
N GLY A 267 -10.40 -4.22 -26.34
CA GLY A 267 -10.36 -2.89 -25.71
C GLY A 267 -11.45 -2.64 -24.66
N ASP A 268 -12.26 -3.64 -24.30
CA ASP A 268 -13.17 -3.57 -23.15
C ASP A 268 -12.42 -4.00 -21.87
N PHE A 269 -12.25 -3.07 -20.93
CA PHE A 269 -11.57 -3.34 -19.65
C PHE A 269 -12.20 -4.51 -18.89
N ASN A 270 -13.53 -4.46 -18.72
CA ASN A 270 -14.26 -5.42 -17.89
C ASN A 270 -14.11 -6.83 -18.45
N ARG A 271 -14.31 -6.97 -19.77
CA ARG A 271 -14.21 -8.26 -20.42
C ARG A 271 -12.78 -8.79 -20.44
N THR A 272 -11.78 -7.90 -20.57
CA THR A 272 -10.37 -8.29 -20.55
C THR A 272 -9.97 -8.93 -19.23
N VAL A 273 -10.29 -8.29 -18.08
CA VAL A 273 -9.96 -8.85 -16.75
C VAL A 273 -10.76 -10.12 -16.42
N GLU A 274 -12.00 -10.21 -16.89
CA GLU A 274 -12.84 -11.42 -16.79
C GLU A 274 -12.23 -12.58 -17.58
N ILE A 275 -11.78 -12.35 -18.82
CA ILE A 275 -11.14 -13.38 -19.66
C ILE A 275 -9.82 -13.83 -19.04
N ALA A 276 -8.98 -12.89 -18.59
CA ALA A 276 -7.71 -13.22 -17.94
C ALA A 276 -7.93 -14.13 -16.73
N THR A 277 -8.89 -13.78 -15.87
CA THR A 277 -9.30 -14.58 -14.70
C THR A 277 -9.80 -15.98 -15.11
N MET A 278 -10.63 -16.06 -16.15
CA MET A 278 -11.19 -17.33 -16.62
C MET A 278 -10.17 -18.25 -17.27
N CYS A 279 -9.04 -17.75 -17.77
CA CYS A 279 -8.01 -18.57 -18.40
C CYS A 279 -7.23 -19.43 -17.38
N GLY A 280 -7.34 -19.15 -16.08
CA GLY A 280 -6.61 -19.86 -15.04
C GLY A 280 -5.12 -19.48 -15.02
N TRP A 281 -4.28 -20.39 -14.52
CA TRP A 281 -2.88 -20.11 -14.20
C TRP A 281 -2.78 -18.95 -13.19
N ASP A 282 -1.90 -17.97 -13.39
CA ASP A 282 -1.66 -16.89 -12.43
C ASP A 282 -2.72 -15.79 -12.55
N THR A 283 -3.89 -16.01 -11.97
CA THR A 283 -5.09 -15.27 -12.32
C THR A 283 -5.10 -13.82 -11.83
N ASP A 284 -4.60 -13.53 -10.63
CA ASP A 284 -4.44 -12.16 -10.12
C ASP A 284 -3.40 -11.37 -10.91
N CYS A 285 -2.21 -11.93 -11.14
CA CYS A 285 -1.18 -11.28 -11.96
C CYS A 285 -1.66 -10.99 -13.38
N ASN A 286 -2.17 -12.02 -14.06
CA ASN A 286 -2.61 -11.86 -15.44
C ASN A 286 -3.73 -10.83 -15.55
N ALA A 287 -4.72 -10.86 -14.65
CA ALA A 287 -5.81 -9.90 -14.63
C ALA A 287 -5.34 -8.50 -14.18
N GLY A 288 -4.39 -8.43 -13.25
CA GLY A 288 -3.79 -7.21 -12.73
C GLY A 288 -3.03 -6.44 -13.81
N ASN A 289 -2.06 -7.07 -14.47
CA ASN A 289 -1.25 -6.41 -15.49
C ASN A 289 -2.09 -5.91 -16.68
N VAL A 290 -3.00 -6.75 -17.22
CA VAL A 290 -3.89 -6.30 -18.30
C VAL A 290 -4.90 -5.26 -17.79
N GLY A 291 -5.30 -5.35 -16.52
CA GLY A 291 -6.12 -4.37 -15.83
C GLY A 291 -5.45 -2.99 -15.82
N THR A 292 -4.14 -2.91 -15.55
CA THR A 292 -3.40 -1.66 -15.63
C THR A 292 -3.39 -1.09 -17.04
N VAL A 293 -3.04 -1.91 -18.04
CA VAL A 293 -2.97 -1.48 -19.45
C VAL A 293 -4.32 -0.92 -19.92
N LEU A 294 -5.41 -1.67 -19.69
CA LEU A 294 -6.75 -1.27 -20.12
C LEU A 294 -7.32 -0.14 -19.25
N GLY A 295 -6.98 -0.08 -17.97
CA GLY A 295 -7.36 1.02 -17.09
C GLY A 295 -6.80 2.36 -17.59
N VAL A 296 -5.55 2.39 -18.05
CA VAL A 296 -4.95 3.58 -18.69
C VAL A 296 -5.57 3.86 -20.06
N ALA A 297 -5.77 2.83 -20.88
CA ALA A 297 -6.25 2.95 -22.26
C ALA A 297 -7.70 3.48 -22.33
N CYS A 298 -8.60 2.91 -21.52
CA CYS A 298 -10.03 3.18 -21.54
C CYS A 298 -10.45 4.31 -20.59
N GLY A 299 -9.62 4.61 -19.57
CA GLY A 299 -9.96 5.56 -18.52
C GLY A 299 -11.09 5.07 -17.61
N LEU A 300 -11.51 5.92 -16.67
CA LEU A 300 -12.48 5.57 -15.63
C LEU A 300 -13.85 5.18 -16.21
N GLU A 301 -14.25 5.80 -17.31
CA GLU A 301 -15.53 5.52 -17.98
C GLU A 301 -15.62 4.07 -18.50
N GLY A 302 -14.48 3.44 -18.80
CA GLY A 302 -14.43 2.05 -19.24
C GLY A 302 -14.58 1.02 -18.12
N ILE A 303 -14.49 1.44 -16.85
CA ILE A 303 -14.51 0.55 -15.69
C ILE A 303 -15.93 0.53 -15.08
N ALA A 304 -16.56 -0.63 -15.06
CA ALA A 304 -17.90 -0.76 -14.48
C ALA A 304 -17.91 -0.54 -12.96
N ASP A 305 -18.95 0.14 -12.47
CA ASP A 305 -19.17 0.41 -11.05
C ASP A 305 -19.12 -0.83 -10.16
N LYS A 306 -19.58 -2.00 -10.66
CA LYS A 306 -19.54 -3.27 -9.93
C LYS A 306 -18.12 -3.69 -9.54
N TYR A 307 -17.13 -3.32 -10.35
CA TYR A 307 -15.72 -3.60 -10.07
C TYR A 307 -15.05 -2.50 -9.25
N ARG A 308 -15.39 -1.24 -9.53
CA ARG A 308 -14.78 -0.09 -8.87
C ARG A 308 -15.28 0.12 -7.43
N LYS A 309 -16.60 0.07 -7.19
CA LYS A 309 -17.20 0.36 -5.88
C LYS A 309 -16.63 -0.51 -4.75
N PRO A 310 -16.39 -1.82 -4.94
CA PRO A 310 -15.84 -2.64 -3.87
C PRO A 310 -14.39 -2.28 -3.50
N ILE A 311 -13.59 -1.72 -4.40
CA ILE A 311 -12.22 -1.22 -4.10
C ILE A 311 -12.30 -0.01 -3.16
N ASN A 312 -13.25 0.90 -3.41
CA ASN A 312 -13.50 2.10 -2.61
C ASN A 312 -12.22 2.89 -2.30
N ASP A 313 -11.34 3.03 -3.31
CA ASP A 313 -10.06 3.76 -3.22
C ASP A 313 -9.06 3.28 -2.15
N SER A 314 -9.24 2.09 -1.60
CA SER A 314 -8.34 1.55 -0.57
C SER A 314 -7.60 0.32 -1.03
N ILE A 315 -6.31 0.27 -0.75
CA ILE A 315 -5.51 -0.94 -0.83
C ILE A 315 -4.78 -1.14 0.49
N VAL A 316 -4.68 -2.39 0.89
CA VAL A 316 -3.92 -2.84 2.04
C VAL A 316 -2.66 -3.50 1.54
N MET A 317 -1.53 -3.14 2.14
CA MET A 317 -0.22 -3.62 1.72
C MET A 317 0.48 -4.37 2.85
N SER A 318 1.60 -5.01 2.52
CA SER A 318 2.40 -5.77 3.47
C SER A 318 3.90 -5.50 3.31
N GLY A 319 4.34 -4.36 3.83
CA GLY A 319 5.74 -4.04 4.04
C GLY A 319 6.05 -3.72 5.51
N ILE A 320 7.30 -3.33 5.76
CA ILE A 320 7.79 -3.05 7.11
C ILE A 320 7.18 -1.80 7.75
N SER A 321 6.67 -0.87 6.96
CA SER A 321 5.96 0.28 7.48
C SER A 321 4.46 0.01 7.59
N GLY A 322 3.99 -0.21 8.82
CA GLY A 322 2.56 -0.32 9.09
C GLY A 322 1.76 0.92 8.67
N PHE A 323 2.39 2.10 8.65
CA PHE A 323 1.76 3.34 8.22
C PHE A 323 1.56 3.39 6.71
N MET A 324 2.54 2.93 5.92
CA MET A 324 2.39 2.89 4.46
C MET A 324 1.52 1.73 3.97
N ASN A 325 1.22 0.76 4.84
CA ASN A 325 0.35 -0.37 4.51
C ASN A 325 -1.14 -0.04 4.37
N ILE A 326 -1.53 1.21 4.64
CA ILE A 326 -2.88 1.73 4.39
C ILE A 326 -2.75 2.75 3.27
N LEU A 327 -3.04 2.33 2.04
CA LEU A 327 -2.85 3.12 0.83
C LEU A 327 -4.20 3.65 0.32
N ASP A 328 -4.23 4.95 0.07
CA ASP A 328 -5.33 5.67 -0.59
C ASP A 328 -4.97 5.87 -2.07
N ILE A 329 -5.74 5.28 -2.98
CA ILE A 329 -5.42 5.24 -4.42
C ILE A 329 -5.37 6.66 -5.04
N PRO A 330 -6.34 7.56 -4.79
CA PRO A 330 -6.27 8.94 -5.29
C PRO A 330 -5.02 9.69 -4.83
N THR A 331 -4.65 9.58 -3.55
CA THR A 331 -3.43 10.21 -3.01
C THR A 331 -2.18 9.64 -3.67
N TYR A 332 -2.10 8.32 -3.82
CA TYR A 332 -0.95 7.69 -4.47
C TYR A 332 -0.87 8.03 -5.98
N ALA A 333 -2.00 8.17 -6.67
CA ALA A 333 -2.01 8.62 -8.06
C ALA A 333 -1.41 10.03 -8.22
N LYS A 334 -1.65 10.93 -7.26
CA LYS A 334 -1.01 12.25 -7.21
C LYS A 334 0.49 12.15 -6.96
N GLU A 335 0.92 11.30 -6.02
CA GLU A 335 2.34 11.02 -5.77
C GLU A 335 3.06 10.54 -7.05
N LEU A 336 2.47 9.57 -7.74
CA LEU A 336 2.98 9.03 -9.01
C LEU A 336 2.98 10.07 -10.13
N ALA A 337 1.99 10.96 -10.17
CA ALA A 337 1.93 12.01 -11.17
C ALA A 337 3.06 13.04 -10.94
N ILE A 338 3.30 13.46 -9.70
CA ILE A 338 4.41 14.34 -9.32
C ILE A 338 5.75 13.68 -9.68
N LEU A 339 5.91 12.40 -9.37
CA LEU A 339 7.09 11.61 -9.74
C LEU A 339 7.29 11.57 -11.27
N GLY A 340 6.23 11.29 -12.03
CA GLY A 340 6.30 11.24 -13.50
C GLY A 340 6.69 12.59 -14.12
N HIS A 341 6.18 13.71 -13.60
CA HIS A 341 6.60 15.06 -13.99
C HIS A 341 8.10 15.27 -13.76
N ARG A 342 8.60 14.88 -12.57
CA ARG A 342 10.02 14.93 -12.23
C ARG A 342 10.85 14.12 -13.21
N LEU A 343 10.49 12.85 -13.47
CA LEU A 343 11.22 11.95 -14.36
C LEU A 343 11.21 12.38 -15.83
N ALA A 344 10.17 13.11 -16.25
CA ALA A 344 10.06 13.70 -17.57
C ALA A 344 10.82 15.03 -17.70
N ASN A 345 11.37 15.57 -16.61
CA ASN A 345 11.95 16.92 -16.54
C ASN A 345 10.96 18.00 -17.03
N VAL A 346 9.67 17.84 -16.70
CA VAL A 346 8.61 18.80 -17.02
C VAL A 346 8.06 19.37 -15.70
N PRO A 347 7.85 20.69 -15.58
CA PRO A 347 7.26 21.27 -14.37
C PRO A 347 5.96 20.57 -13.97
N CYS A 348 5.84 20.26 -12.68
CA CYS A 348 4.60 19.74 -12.11
C CYS A 348 3.58 20.89 -11.96
N PRO A 349 2.30 20.71 -12.30
CA PRO A 349 1.27 21.70 -12.04
C PRO A 349 1.19 22.07 -10.56
N GLU A 350 1.12 23.36 -10.25
CA GLU A 350 1.11 23.86 -8.86
C GLU A 350 -0.06 23.29 -8.05
N GLY A 351 -1.28 23.27 -8.61
CA GLY A 351 -2.44 22.68 -7.95
C GLY A 351 -2.31 21.18 -7.66
N LEU A 352 -1.48 20.44 -8.41
CA LEU A 352 -1.18 19.04 -8.10
C LEU A 352 -0.23 18.92 -6.90
N VAL A 353 0.77 19.79 -6.82
CA VAL A 353 1.69 19.83 -5.67
C VAL A 353 0.96 20.28 -4.40
N GLU A 354 0.07 21.26 -4.50
CA GLU A 354 -0.74 21.74 -3.38
C GLU A 354 -1.78 20.73 -2.89
N SER A 355 -2.22 19.80 -3.75
CA SER A 355 -3.23 18.79 -3.43
C SER A 355 -2.66 17.47 -2.91
N PHE A 356 -1.35 17.44 -2.63
CA PHE A 356 -0.63 16.27 -2.15
C PHE A 356 0.18 16.56 -0.89
N THR A 357 0.18 15.61 0.04
CA THR A 357 1.01 15.62 1.25
C THR A 357 1.33 14.18 1.64
N GLU A 358 2.57 13.94 2.10
CA GLU A 358 3.01 12.62 2.56
C GLU A 358 2.73 12.42 4.06
N HIS A 359 2.86 13.49 4.85
CA HIS A 359 2.78 13.45 6.31
C HIS A 359 1.34 13.41 6.82
N ASP A 360 0.49 14.23 6.24
CA ASP A 360 -0.89 14.45 6.66
C ASP A 360 -1.87 13.67 5.77
N ILE A 361 -3.15 13.67 6.13
CA ILE A 361 -4.22 13.23 5.24
C ILE A 361 -4.86 14.45 4.61
N TYR A 362 -5.02 14.43 3.29
CA TYR A 362 -5.78 15.43 2.55
C TYR A 362 -6.60 14.77 1.43
N PHE A 363 -7.92 14.75 1.62
CA PHE A 363 -8.90 14.31 0.65
C PHE A 363 -9.63 15.52 0.08
N ASP A 364 -9.30 15.87 -1.17
CA ASP A 364 -9.90 16.97 -1.93
C ASP A 364 -11.02 16.50 -2.86
N PHE A 365 -11.17 15.18 -3.05
CA PHE A 365 -12.19 14.57 -3.91
C PHE A 365 -12.19 15.07 -5.36
N GLU A 366 -11.06 15.59 -5.87
CA GLU A 366 -11.00 16.16 -7.23
C GLU A 366 -10.95 15.11 -8.35
N LEU A 367 -10.50 13.90 -8.03
CA LEU A 367 -10.43 12.81 -9.00
C LEU A 367 -11.83 12.22 -9.24
N PRO A 368 -12.31 12.16 -10.51
CA PRO A 368 -13.67 11.69 -10.80
C PRO A 368 -13.97 10.32 -10.21
N GLY A 369 -15.03 10.21 -9.42
CA GLY A 369 -15.45 8.96 -8.75
C GLY A 369 -14.66 8.62 -7.48
N SER A 370 -13.70 9.45 -7.07
CA SER A 370 -12.94 9.26 -5.83
C SER A 370 -13.83 9.39 -4.60
N THR A 371 -13.69 8.46 -3.66
CA THR A 371 -14.32 8.49 -2.33
C THR A 371 -13.29 8.51 -1.21
N HIS A 372 -11.99 8.37 -1.52
CA HIS A 372 -10.90 8.27 -0.54
C HIS A 372 -11.17 7.27 0.60
N ASN A 373 -11.83 6.16 0.26
CA ASN A 373 -12.29 5.15 1.21
C ASN A 373 -13.14 5.69 2.38
N ILE A 374 -13.88 6.79 2.17
CA ILE A 374 -14.91 7.20 3.12
C ILE A 374 -16.03 6.17 3.11
N ARG A 375 -16.51 5.82 4.31
CA ARG A 375 -17.47 4.75 4.56
C ARG A 375 -18.72 5.27 5.25
N ILE A 376 -19.80 4.54 5.04
CA ILE A 376 -21.10 4.77 5.65
C ILE A 376 -21.41 3.59 6.58
N SER A 377 -21.80 3.86 7.83
CA SER A 377 -22.13 2.79 8.79
C SER A 377 -23.50 2.16 8.57
N ASP A 378 -24.43 2.91 7.98
CA ASP A 378 -25.78 2.43 7.66
C ASP A 378 -26.13 2.74 6.19
N PRO A 379 -25.91 1.77 5.28
CA PRO A 379 -26.17 1.94 3.85
C PRO A 379 -27.67 1.93 3.49
N PHE A 380 -28.55 1.61 4.44
CA PHE A 380 -29.99 1.69 4.24
C PHE A 380 -30.46 3.15 4.27
N PHE A 381 -29.93 3.94 5.21
CA PHE A 381 -30.26 5.36 5.33
C PHE A 381 -29.36 6.27 4.52
N CYS A 382 -28.10 5.91 4.30
CA CYS A 382 -27.14 6.79 3.65
C CYS A 382 -26.34 6.10 2.55
N GLN A 383 -25.97 6.85 1.51
CA GLN A 383 -25.11 6.35 0.44
C GLN A 383 -24.12 7.43 0.04
N ALA A 384 -22.86 7.05 -0.13
CA ALA A 384 -21.78 7.96 -0.53
C ALA A 384 -21.38 7.72 -1.99
N LYS A 385 -21.06 8.81 -2.69
CA LYS A 385 -20.43 8.80 -4.02
C LYS A 385 -19.69 10.12 -4.25
N HIS A 386 -18.75 10.13 -5.18
CA HIS A 386 -18.22 11.38 -5.73
C HIS A 386 -19.31 12.19 -6.43
N SER A 387 -19.21 13.51 -6.40
CA SER A 387 -20.10 14.43 -7.10
C SER A 387 -19.38 15.68 -7.58
N THR A 388 -19.85 16.24 -8.68
CA THR A 388 -19.41 17.56 -9.19
C THR A 388 -20.52 18.61 -9.07
N GLU A 389 -21.61 18.31 -8.36
CA GLU A 389 -22.75 19.21 -8.25
C GLU A 389 -22.50 20.40 -7.30
N LYS A 390 -21.71 20.16 -6.25
CA LYS A 390 -21.27 21.16 -5.28
C LYS A 390 -19.83 20.84 -4.88
N SER A 391 -18.98 21.84 -4.83
CA SER A 391 -17.64 21.77 -4.27
C SER A 391 -17.40 23.03 -3.44
N PHE A 392 -16.55 22.93 -2.42
CA PHE A 392 -16.09 24.09 -1.66
C PHE A 392 -14.85 24.68 -2.34
N LYS A 393 -13.91 23.82 -2.71
CA LYS A 393 -12.73 24.13 -3.51
C LYS A 393 -12.73 23.21 -4.74
N GLY A 394 -12.14 23.68 -5.84
CA GLY A 394 -12.02 22.86 -7.05
C GLY A 394 -13.38 22.47 -7.64
N THR A 395 -13.52 21.21 -8.05
CA THR A 395 -14.62 20.72 -8.88
C THR A 395 -15.32 19.50 -8.31
N GLY A 396 -14.70 18.79 -7.38
CA GLY A 396 -15.22 17.54 -6.80
C GLY A 396 -15.61 17.68 -5.34
N SER A 397 -16.46 16.79 -4.86
CA SER A 397 -16.72 16.56 -3.45
C SER A 397 -17.30 15.17 -3.23
N LEU A 398 -17.38 14.74 -1.97
CA LEU A 398 -18.12 13.56 -1.58
C LEU A 398 -19.58 13.91 -1.30
N GLU A 399 -20.50 13.39 -2.10
CA GLU A 399 -21.93 13.45 -1.83
C GLU A 399 -22.36 12.28 -0.95
N VAL A 400 -23.08 12.58 0.14
CA VAL A 400 -23.75 11.60 0.99
C VAL A 400 -25.24 11.88 0.99
N VAL A 401 -26.02 11.04 0.32
CA VAL A 401 -27.48 11.09 0.36
C VAL A 401 -27.96 10.53 1.69
N PHE A 402 -28.96 11.16 2.30
CA PHE A 402 -29.72 10.61 3.43
C PHE A 402 -31.20 10.46 3.04
N ASP A 403 -31.75 9.25 3.15
CA ASP A 403 -33.11 8.93 2.69
C ASP A 403 -34.05 8.63 3.86
N ARG A 404 -35.08 9.48 4.01
CA ARG A 404 -36.26 9.24 4.87
C ARG A 404 -35.90 8.92 6.33
N MET A 405 -34.88 9.59 6.87
CA MET A 405 -34.52 9.48 8.28
C MET A 405 -35.49 10.24 9.19
N VAL A 406 -35.67 9.80 10.43
CA VAL A 406 -36.48 10.45 11.46
C VAL A 406 -35.68 10.68 12.75
N ARG A 407 -36.23 11.47 13.66
CA ARG A 407 -35.59 11.87 14.91
C ARG A 407 -34.89 10.70 15.63
N GLY A 408 -33.60 10.86 15.86
CA GLY A 408 -32.75 9.93 16.60
C GLY A 408 -32.12 8.83 15.74
N GLU A 409 -32.50 8.70 14.46
CA GLU A 409 -31.78 7.86 13.51
C GLU A 409 -30.46 8.50 13.12
N LYS A 410 -29.42 7.67 13.01
CA LYS A 410 -28.03 8.08 12.85
C LYS A 410 -27.34 7.25 11.79
N SER A 411 -26.44 7.87 11.04
CA SER A 411 -25.47 7.16 10.20
C SER A 411 -24.13 7.85 10.30
N LYS A 412 -23.04 7.09 10.35
CA LYS A 412 -21.68 7.63 10.44
C LYS A 412 -21.09 7.74 9.05
N VAL A 413 -20.41 8.85 8.78
CA VAL A 413 -19.58 9.07 7.59
C VAL A 413 -18.14 9.16 8.07
N PHE A 414 -17.27 8.22 7.66
CA PHE A 414 -15.97 8.08 8.32
C PHE A 414 -14.86 7.53 7.43
N TYR A 415 -13.63 7.92 7.74
CA TYR A 415 -12.41 7.29 7.28
C TYR A 415 -11.94 6.24 8.29
N LYS A 416 -11.37 5.13 7.81
CA LYS A 416 -10.80 4.05 8.65
C LYS A 416 -9.27 4.11 8.62
N PRO A 417 -8.62 4.80 9.59
CA PRO A 417 -7.17 5.00 9.63
C PRO A 417 -6.38 3.80 10.18
N PHE A 418 -7.05 2.74 10.62
CA PHE A 418 -6.42 1.56 11.21
C PHE A 418 -7.27 0.30 11.04
N TYR A 419 -6.60 -0.84 10.88
CA TYR A 419 -7.22 -2.14 10.67
C TYR A 419 -6.69 -3.19 11.65
N THR A 420 -7.56 -4.13 12.00
CA THR A 420 -7.29 -5.30 12.83
C THR A 420 -7.61 -6.57 12.07
N ARG A 421 -7.26 -7.74 12.62
CA ARG A 421 -7.56 -9.04 12.01
C ARG A 421 -9.06 -9.23 11.70
N ASP A 422 -9.94 -8.74 12.56
CA ASP A 422 -11.39 -8.87 12.40
C ASP A 422 -11.97 -8.13 11.19
N ASP A 423 -11.20 -7.18 10.64
CA ASP A 423 -11.58 -6.39 9.47
C ASP A 423 -11.39 -7.15 8.14
N PHE A 424 -10.76 -8.33 8.13
CA PHE A 424 -10.43 -9.08 6.90
C PHE A 424 -11.12 -10.44 6.84
N SER A 425 -11.41 -10.89 5.61
CA SER A 425 -11.93 -12.25 5.36
C SER A 425 -10.82 -13.31 5.34
N ASP A 426 -9.59 -12.91 5.03
CA ASP A 426 -8.39 -13.74 4.95
C ASP A 426 -7.15 -13.01 5.52
N GLU A 427 -5.97 -13.63 5.41
CA GLU A 427 -4.70 -13.15 5.96
C GLU A 427 -3.57 -13.20 4.93
N ARG A 428 -3.91 -13.11 3.64
CA ARG A 428 -2.96 -13.16 2.54
C ARG A 428 -1.85 -12.12 2.78
N TYR A 429 -0.60 -12.57 2.67
CA TYR A 429 0.61 -11.80 2.98
C TYR A 429 0.67 -11.13 4.37
N SER A 430 -0.18 -11.51 5.32
CA SER A 430 -0.13 -11.08 6.74
C SER A 430 0.14 -9.58 6.93
N PRO A 431 -0.72 -8.69 6.40
CA PRO A 431 -0.49 -7.25 6.46
C PRO A 431 -0.42 -6.76 7.91
N THR A 432 0.36 -5.70 8.13
CA THR A 432 0.49 -5.07 9.45
C THR A 432 0.26 -3.57 9.36
N PHE A 433 -0.23 -2.96 10.43
CA PHE A 433 -0.73 -1.59 10.38
C PHE A 433 -0.20 -0.74 11.53
N ALA A 434 0.02 0.54 11.22
CA ALA A 434 0.16 1.62 12.20
C ALA A 434 -0.93 2.67 11.88
N PRO A 435 -1.56 3.30 12.90
CA PRO A 435 -2.65 4.24 12.66
C PRO A 435 -2.21 5.44 11.80
N LYS A 436 -3.04 5.81 10.83
CA LYS A 436 -2.92 7.05 10.05
C LYS A 436 -3.46 8.29 10.79
N ALA A 437 -4.14 8.09 11.91
CA ALA A 437 -4.73 9.14 12.73
C ALA A 437 -4.46 8.85 14.21
N SER A 438 -3.95 9.84 14.93
CA SER A 438 -3.51 9.71 16.33
C SER A 438 -4.02 10.85 17.19
N SER A 439 -4.12 10.61 18.51
CA SER A 439 -4.46 11.65 19.49
C SER A 439 -3.59 12.90 19.32
N GLY A 440 -4.15 14.08 19.59
CA GLY A 440 -3.47 15.38 19.48
C GLY A 440 -3.59 16.04 18.10
N GLN A 441 -3.73 15.27 17.02
CA GLN A 441 -3.92 15.82 15.69
C GLN A 441 -5.30 16.48 15.53
N LYS A 442 -5.43 17.35 14.53
CA LYS A 442 -6.68 17.99 14.15
C LYS A 442 -7.32 17.27 12.97
N VAL A 443 -8.65 17.33 12.93
CA VAL A 443 -9.46 16.92 11.78
C VAL A 443 -10.26 18.12 11.33
N SER A 444 -10.29 18.38 10.02
CA SER A 444 -11.14 19.42 9.44
C SER A 444 -11.89 18.93 8.20
N MET A 445 -13.05 19.52 7.93
CA MET A 445 -13.79 19.32 6.68
C MET A 445 -14.78 20.47 6.43
N GLN A 446 -15.20 20.65 5.18
CA GLN A 446 -16.29 21.53 4.78
C GLN A 446 -17.52 20.69 4.50
N ILE A 447 -18.69 21.09 5.03
CA ILE A 447 -19.94 20.37 4.83
C ILE A 447 -21.02 21.31 4.32
N PHE A 448 -21.64 20.98 3.18
CA PHE A 448 -22.80 21.67 2.64
C PHE A 448 -24.04 20.80 2.79
N LEU A 449 -25.16 21.36 3.28
CA LEU A 449 -26.44 20.65 3.35
C LEU A 449 -27.35 21.08 2.18
N ASP A 450 -27.92 20.09 1.48
CA ASP A 450 -28.99 20.27 0.49
C ASP A 450 -30.21 19.42 0.91
N GLN A 451 -31.08 20.01 1.75
CA GLN A 451 -32.22 19.31 2.35
C GLN A 451 -33.50 19.51 1.53
N TRP A 452 -34.11 18.42 1.09
CA TRP A 452 -35.33 18.41 0.26
C TRP A 452 -36.61 18.16 1.08
N GLY A 453 -36.48 17.50 2.22
CA GLY A 453 -37.59 17.14 3.10
C GLY A 453 -37.18 17.07 4.56
N GLY A 454 -38.15 17.23 5.46
CA GLY A 454 -37.93 17.33 6.90
C GLY A 454 -38.47 18.65 7.46
N ASN A 455 -38.79 18.68 8.75
CA ASN A 455 -39.20 19.91 9.44
C ASN A 455 -38.13 20.48 10.38
N GLU A 456 -36.99 19.81 10.49
CA GLU A 456 -35.79 20.28 11.17
C GLU A 456 -34.58 19.96 10.29
N THR A 457 -33.54 20.78 10.35
CA THR A 457 -32.30 20.50 9.62
C THR A 457 -31.56 19.31 10.24
N MET A 458 -30.81 18.60 9.39
CA MET A 458 -29.85 17.59 9.86
C MET A 458 -28.83 18.22 10.81
N GLY A 459 -28.34 17.42 11.75
CA GLY A 459 -27.20 17.79 12.58
C GLY A 459 -26.09 16.78 12.46
N ILE A 460 -24.88 17.20 12.82
CA ILE A 460 -23.70 16.34 12.81
C ILE A 460 -22.95 16.45 14.14
N ALA A 461 -22.25 15.38 14.49
CA ALA A 461 -21.33 15.38 15.62
C ALA A 461 -20.01 14.72 15.19
N PRO A 462 -18.87 15.43 15.26
CA PRO A 462 -17.56 14.82 15.16
C PRO A 462 -17.41 13.62 16.09
N TYR A 463 -16.74 12.58 15.63
CA TYR A 463 -16.45 11.43 16.47
C TYR A 463 -15.17 10.71 16.07
N VAL A 464 -14.66 9.93 17.02
CA VAL A 464 -13.66 8.90 16.77
C VAL A 464 -14.12 7.58 17.38
N ARG A 465 -13.72 6.45 16.80
CA ARG A 465 -13.92 5.13 17.40
C ARG A 465 -12.58 4.50 17.76
N LEU A 466 -12.53 3.91 18.96
CA LEU A 466 -11.36 3.16 19.42
C LEU A 466 -11.43 1.70 18.95
N SER A 467 -10.29 1.13 18.60
CA SER A 467 -10.16 -0.13 17.87
C SER A 467 -10.51 -1.39 18.65
N LYS A 468 -10.17 -1.49 19.94
CA LYS A 468 -10.38 -2.67 20.79
C LYS A 468 -11.69 -2.60 21.56
N SER A 469 -11.90 -1.50 22.28
CA SER A 469 -13.10 -1.26 23.09
C SER A 469 -14.33 -0.94 22.25
N LYS A 470 -14.13 -0.56 20.98
CA LYS A 470 -15.19 -0.09 20.06
C LYS A 470 -15.93 1.15 20.59
N LYS A 471 -15.38 1.82 21.61
CA LYS A 471 -15.95 3.02 22.22
C LYS A 471 -15.93 4.16 21.21
N GLU A 472 -17.08 4.81 21.05
CA GLU A 472 -17.21 6.03 20.26
C GLU A 472 -17.06 7.26 21.17
N LEU A 473 -16.14 8.15 20.82
CA LEU A 473 -15.90 9.41 21.50
C LEU A 473 -16.50 10.53 20.65
N VAL A 474 -17.78 10.83 20.90
CA VAL A 474 -18.51 11.89 20.19
C VAL A 474 -18.20 13.24 20.80
N GLN A 475 -17.90 14.23 19.97
CA GLN A 475 -17.45 15.56 20.37
C GLN A 475 -18.39 16.65 19.86
N GLY A 476 -19.13 17.26 20.78
CA GLY A 476 -20.00 18.38 20.47
C GLY A 476 -21.15 18.02 19.52
N TYR A 477 -21.87 19.06 19.09
CA TYR A 477 -22.97 18.95 18.14
C TYR A 477 -22.99 20.22 17.30
N VAL A 478 -23.14 20.05 15.98
CA VAL A 478 -23.25 21.14 15.02
C VAL A 478 -24.55 20.97 14.24
N LYS A 479 -25.43 21.96 14.36
CA LYS A 479 -26.63 22.03 13.53
C LYS A 479 -26.21 22.56 12.16
N LEU A 480 -26.49 21.79 11.10
CA LEU A 480 -26.23 22.25 9.74
C LEU A 480 -27.25 23.32 9.33
N VAL A 481 -26.81 24.23 8.48
CA VAL A 481 -27.64 25.24 7.84
C VAL A 481 -27.86 24.82 6.40
N ASP A 482 -29.12 24.76 5.98
CA ASP A 482 -29.47 24.36 4.62
C ASP A 482 -28.95 25.40 3.61
N GLN A 483 -28.38 24.91 2.51
CA GLN A 483 -27.75 25.69 1.43
C GLN A 483 -26.52 26.53 1.84
N GLU A 484 -25.83 26.18 2.94
CA GLU A 484 -24.60 26.86 3.37
C GLU A 484 -23.47 25.87 3.67
N TRP A 485 -22.22 26.30 3.40
CA TRP A 485 -21.02 25.58 3.80
C TRP A 485 -20.72 25.85 5.27
N VAL A 486 -20.55 24.79 6.05
CA VAL A 486 -20.17 24.83 7.45
C VAL A 486 -18.80 24.17 7.60
N HIS A 487 -17.85 24.94 8.13
CA HIS A 487 -16.53 24.43 8.48
C HIS A 487 -16.58 23.69 9.82
N ILE A 488 -16.08 22.46 9.81
CA ILE A 488 -15.96 21.61 11.01
C ILE A 488 -14.47 21.41 11.29
N GLU A 489 -14.03 21.71 12.50
CA GLU A 489 -12.68 21.40 13.01
C GLU A 489 -12.79 20.83 14.43
N PHE A 490 -12.04 19.77 14.72
CA PHE A 490 -11.92 19.20 16.05
C PHE A 490 -10.56 18.53 16.28
N VAL A 491 -10.20 18.31 17.54
CA VAL A 491 -8.97 17.62 17.93
C VAL A 491 -9.27 16.15 18.20
N LEU A 492 -8.42 15.25 17.73
CA LEU A 492 -8.47 13.83 18.07
C LEU A 492 -8.16 13.68 19.57
N PRO A 493 -9.11 13.16 20.37
CA PRO A 493 -8.99 13.15 21.82
C PRO A 493 -7.91 12.15 22.25
N ASP A 494 -7.47 12.27 23.51
CA ASP A 494 -6.62 11.23 24.11
C ASP A 494 -7.36 9.88 24.09
N SER A 495 -6.72 8.91 23.44
CA SER A 495 -7.20 7.54 23.29
C SER A 495 -6.83 6.66 24.49
N GLU A 496 -6.10 7.22 25.46
CA GLU A 496 -5.61 6.53 26.66
C GLU A 496 -4.81 5.26 26.31
N GLY A 497 -4.04 5.28 25.23
CA GLY A 497 -3.21 4.15 24.83
C GLY A 497 -3.86 3.15 23.87
N GLU A 498 -5.09 3.40 23.41
CA GLU A 498 -5.80 2.59 22.41
C GLU A 498 -5.64 3.17 20.99
N LEU A 499 -5.71 2.33 19.96
CA LEU A 499 -5.60 2.80 18.57
C LEU A 499 -6.95 3.31 18.05
N ILE A 500 -6.96 4.39 17.28
CA ILE A 500 -8.15 4.94 16.62
C ILE A 500 -8.39 4.21 15.30
N ASP A 501 -9.57 3.64 15.09
CA ASP A 501 -9.92 2.92 13.85
C ASP A 501 -11.10 3.53 13.07
N GLU A 502 -11.75 4.58 13.57
CA GLU A 502 -12.65 5.42 12.78
C GLU A 502 -12.48 6.89 13.16
N VAL A 503 -12.51 7.76 12.15
CA VAL A 503 -12.53 9.22 12.31
C VAL A 503 -13.56 9.80 11.34
N GLY A 504 -14.47 10.64 11.82
CA GLY A 504 -15.45 11.28 10.95
C GLY A 504 -16.57 11.98 11.71
N ILE A 505 -17.78 11.90 11.16
CA ILE A 505 -18.98 12.54 11.70
C ILE A 505 -20.12 11.52 11.87
N VAL A 506 -20.95 11.75 12.88
CA VAL A 506 -22.26 11.12 13.03
C VAL A 506 -23.30 12.08 12.45
N LEU A 507 -23.97 11.69 11.38
CA LEU A 507 -25.11 12.40 10.80
C LEU A 507 -26.40 11.96 11.50
N GLU A 508 -27.16 12.91 12.07
CA GLU A 508 -28.36 12.65 12.86
C GLU A 508 -29.56 13.44 12.34
N ALA A 509 -30.70 12.78 12.22
CA ALA A 509 -31.96 13.42 11.87
C ALA A 509 -32.71 13.91 13.11
N TYR A 510 -33.39 15.06 12.98
CA TYR A 510 -34.21 15.66 14.05
C TYR A 510 -35.70 15.79 13.69
N SER A 511 -36.03 15.52 12.42
CA SER A 511 -37.39 15.65 11.90
C SER A 511 -38.35 14.61 12.48
N THR A 512 -39.63 14.99 12.60
CA THR A 512 -40.66 14.08 13.12
C THR A 512 -41.07 13.02 12.09
N ARG A 513 -41.81 11.97 12.51
CA ARG A 513 -42.16 10.83 11.63
C ARG A 513 -42.94 11.18 10.35
N LYS A 514 -43.63 12.33 10.32
CA LYS A 514 -44.46 12.74 9.17
C LYS A 514 -43.61 13.39 8.06
N PRO A 515 -42.91 14.52 8.29
CA PRO A 515 -41.93 15.03 7.36
C PRO A 515 -40.56 14.36 7.63
N LYS A 516 -40.26 13.27 6.95
CA LYS A 516 -38.96 12.59 7.11
C LYS A 516 -37.84 13.45 6.52
N SER A 517 -36.66 13.43 7.15
CA SER A 517 -35.47 14.07 6.61
C SER A 517 -35.02 13.36 5.34
N LEU A 518 -34.94 14.10 4.23
CA LEU A 518 -34.48 13.63 2.92
C LEU A 518 -33.63 14.73 2.28
N GLY A 519 -32.52 14.34 1.68
CA GLY A 519 -31.61 15.27 1.02
C GLY A 519 -30.23 14.66 0.92
N ARG A 520 -29.22 15.53 0.88
CA ARG A 520 -27.82 15.13 0.83
C ARG A 520 -26.93 16.14 1.52
N ILE A 521 -25.75 15.68 1.91
CA ILE A 521 -24.64 16.56 2.28
C ILE A 521 -23.51 16.40 1.26
N PHE A 522 -22.72 17.45 1.08
CA PHE A 522 -21.46 17.41 0.35
C PHE A 522 -20.31 17.66 1.31
N ILE A 523 -19.31 16.80 1.28
CA ILE A 523 -18.11 16.90 2.11
C ILE A 523 -16.92 17.18 1.20
N ASP A 524 -16.16 18.20 1.55
CA ASP A 524 -14.97 18.62 0.81
C ASP A 524 -13.85 18.99 1.80
N GLU A 525 -12.61 19.00 1.34
CA GLU A 525 -11.41 19.38 2.10
C GLU A 525 -11.28 18.60 3.41
N PHE A 526 -11.47 17.27 3.39
CA PHE A 526 -11.28 16.43 4.58
C PHE A 526 -9.79 16.27 4.86
N ARG A 527 -9.37 16.65 6.06
CA ARG A 527 -7.95 16.65 6.46
C ARG A 527 -7.74 16.05 7.85
N ILE A 528 -6.62 15.36 8.03
CA ILE A 528 -6.07 15.04 9.36
C ILE A 528 -4.63 15.56 9.38
N TYR A 529 -4.33 16.50 10.27
CA TYR A 529 -3.08 17.26 10.26
C TYR A 529 -2.66 17.73 11.64
N GLY A 530 -1.43 18.24 11.74
CA GLY A 530 -0.85 18.74 12.98
C GLY A 530 -0.27 17.62 13.84
N ASN A 531 0.30 18.03 14.98
CA ASN A 531 1.18 17.17 15.76
C ASN A 531 0.42 16.06 16.48
N ALA A 532 0.93 14.83 16.34
CA ALA A 532 0.47 13.69 17.13
C ALA A 532 1.06 13.73 18.55
N ASP A 533 0.25 13.39 19.56
CA ASP A 533 0.65 13.20 20.95
C ASP A 533 -0.17 12.08 21.58
N TYR A 534 0.45 10.90 21.73
CA TYR A 534 -0.27 9.70 22.17
C TYR A 534 0.63 8.75 22.96
N THR A 535 -0.03 7.80 23.62
CA THR A 535 0.62 6.68 24.30
C THR A 535 0.22 5.36 23.66
N ILE A 536 0.97 4.30 23.91
CA ILE A 536 0.60 2.91 23.58
C ILE A 536 0.51 2.13 24.89
N ASP A 537 -0.68 1.65 25.21
CA ASP A 537 -0.93 0.75 26.33
C ASP A 537 -1.02 -0.69 25.82
N PHE A 538 -0.03 -1.51 26.17
CA PHE A 538 0.04 -2.92 25.76
C PHE A 538 -1.08 -3.78 26.35
N ASN A 539 -1.77 -3.36 27.42
CA ASN A 539 -3.00 -4.03 27.87
C ASN A 539 -4.15 -3.86 26.86
N LYS A 540 -4.07 -2.83 26.01
CA LYS A 540 -5.06 -2.51 24.97
C LYS A 540 -4.64 -2.96 23.57
N GLN A 541 -3.45 -3.55 23.41
CA GLN A 541 -2.98 -4.08 22.13
C GLN A 541 -3.40 -5.55 21.92
N LEU A 542 -3.23 -6.01 20.69
CA LEU A 542 -3.61 -7.34 20.22
C LEU A 542 -2.44 -8.01 19.48
N SER A 543 -2.44 -9.34 19.42
CA SER A 543 -1.61 -10.10 18.48
C SER A 543 -2.43 -10.37 17.22
N ASN A 544 -2.07 -9.70 16.11
CA ASN A 544 -2.73 -9.81 14.81
C ASN A 544 -1.66 -10.03 13.73
N PHE A 545 -1.92 -10.92 12.76
CA PHE A 545 -1.04 -11.16 11.61
C PHE A 545 0.42 -11.45 12.00
N GLY A 546 0.62 -12.21 13.08
CA GLY A 546 1.95 -12.53 13.62
C GLY A 546 2.67 -11.36 14.31
N CYS A 547 2.01 -10.23 14.53
CA CYS A 547 2.60 -9.04 15.16
C CYS A 547 1.77 -8.51 16.32
N ILE A 548 2.41 -7.75 17.22
CA ILE A 548 1.76 -7.01 18.30
C ILE A 548 1.38 -5.62 17.78
N THR A 549 0.10 -5.26 17.79
CA THR A 549 -0.35 -3.95 17.32
C THR A 549 0.26 -2.82 18.17
N PRO A 550 0.56 -1.64 17.60
CA PRO A 550 0.58 -1.28 16.17
C PRO A 550 1.95 -1.51 15.49
N PHE A 551 2.73 -2.50 15.93
CA PHE A 551 4.10 -2.71 15.45
C PHE A 551 4.15 -3.68 14.27
N ALA A 552 5.00 -3.35 13.30
CA ALA A 552 5.49 -4.28 12.29
C ALA A 552 6.80 -4.88 12.79
N HIS A 553 6.83 -6.20 13.01
CA HIS A 553 8.02 -6.91 13.46
C HIS A 553 8.88 -7.38 12.28
N ASN A 554 10.19 -7.35 12.49
CA ASN A 554 11.18 -7.95 11.61
C ASN A 554 12.13 -8.79 12.48
N ASN A 555 12.14 -10.10 12.23
CA ASN A 555 12.79 -11.11 13.07
C ASN A 555 12.33 -11.13 14.54
N GLY A 556 12.83 -12.09 15.31
CA GLY A 556 12.55 -12.23 16.75
C GLY A 556 11.18 -12.83 17.08
N ALA A 557 11.03 -13.31 18.31
CA ALA A 557 9.77 -13.78 18.86
C ALA A 557 9.16 -12.70 19.76
N TRP A 558 7.99 -12.21 19.37
CA TRP A 558 7.29 -11.11 20.03
C TRP A 558 5.99 -11.61 20.67
N SER A 559 5.72 -11.18 21.90
CA SER A 559 4.50 -11.52 22.63
C SER A 559 4.00 -10.37 23.52
N LEU A 560 2.77 -10.48 24.00
CA LEU A 560 2.23 -9.63 25.05
C LEU A 560 2.33 -10.35 26.39
N GLU A 561 3.05 -9.76 27.35
CA GLU A 561 3.26 -10.33 28.68
C GLU A 561 3.14 -9.25 29.75
N ASN A 562 2.26 -9.45 30.74
CA ASN A 562 2.13 -8.57 31.92
C ASN A 562 2.01 -7.07 31.58
N GLY A 563 1.22 -6.71 30.56
CA GLY A 563 1.03 -5.33 30.14
C GLY A 563 2.25 -4.72 29.41
N ALA A 564 3.10 -5.56 28.82
CA ALA A 564 4.27 -5.17 28.06
C ALA A 564 4.34 -5.92 26.71
N MET A 565 4.99 -5.32 25.73
CA MET A 565 5.50 -6.06 24.57
C MET A 565 6.84 -6.68 24.95
N TYR A 566 6.96 -7.99 24.75
CA TYR A 566 8.11 -8.76 25.14
C TYR A 566 8.81 -9.34 23.92
N LEU A 567 10.13 -9.17 23.86
CA LEU A 567 11.01 -9.70 22.84
C LEU A 567 11.87 -10.83 23.41
N MET A 568 11.98 -11.92 22.65
CA MET A 568 13.06 -12.90 22.77
C MET A 568 13.68 -13.15 21.39
N THR A 569 14.99 -12.97 21.27
CA THR A 569 15.68 -13.18 20.00
C THR A 569 17.10 -13.73 20.19
N ALA A 570 17.57 -14.50 19.21
CA ALA A 570 18.97 -14.90 19.07
C ALA A 570 19.74 -14.03 18.06
N GLU A 571 19.03 -13.23 17.27
CA GLU A 571 19.51 -12.48 16.12
C GLU A 571 19.08 -11.00 16.23
N PRO A 572 19.62 -10.09 15.40
CA PRO A 572 19.09 -8.74 15.28
C PRO A 572 17.58 -8.78 15.01
N SER A 573 16.84 -7.90 15.67
CA SER A 573 15.38 -7.88 15.59
C SER A 573 14.86 -6.48 15.85
N GLU A 574 13.81 -6.11 15.11
CA GLU A 574 13.21 -4.78 15.15
C GLU A 574 11.68 -4.84 15.19
N ALA A 575 11.08 -3.81 15.77
CA ALA A 575 9.65 -3.56 15.74
C ALA A 575 9.39 -2.07 15.53
N TYR A 576 8.71 -1.71 14.44
CA TYR A 576 8.49 -0.32 14.02
C TYR A 576 7.00 0.08 14.03
N THR A 577 6.72 1.34 14.34
CA THR A 577 5.38 1.93 14.27
C THR A 577 5.42 3.46 14.11
N GLY A 578 4.26 4.10 14.06
CA GLY A 578 4.10 5.54 13.90
C GLY A 578 4.12 6.02 12.44
N ASN A 579 3.97 7.33 12.26
CA ASN A 579 3.96 7.96 10.94
C ASN A 579 5.32 7.78 10.25
N TYR A 580 5.31 7.23 9.04
CA TYR A 580 6.53 7.00 8.26
C TYR A 580 7.25 8.30 7.92
N PHE A 581 6.53 9.41 7.77
CA PHE A 581 7.08 10.71 7.36
C PHE A 581 7.31 11.67 8.53
N ALA A 582 7.19 11.22 9.78
CA ALA A 582 7.45 12.05 10.96
C ALA A 582 8.90 12.57 10.97
N LYS A 583 9.09 13.87 11.16
CA LYS A 583 10.40 14.54 11.08
C LYS A 583 11.03 14.78 12.44
N ASP A 584 10.33 15.58 13.24
CA ASP A 584 10.78 16.05 14.54
C ASP A 584 9.82 15.54 15.61
N TYR A 585 10.34 14.74 16.54
CA TYR A 585 9.55 14.11 17.57
C TYR A 585 10.39 13.65 18.76
N SER A 586 9.68 13.36 19.84
CA SER A 586 10.21 12.62 20.98
C SER A 586 9.47 11.31 21.15
N VAL A 587 10.21 10.25 21.41
CA VAL A 587 9.68 8.96 21.85
C VAL A 587 10.25 8.63 23.23
N SER A 588 9.38 8.23 24.14
CA SER A 588 9.74 7.66 25.44
C SER A 588 9.32 6.20 25.50
N VAL A 589 10.19 5.34 26.02
CA VAL A 589 9.92 3.90 26.20
C VAL A 589 10.46 3.49 27.56
N GLN A 590 9.63 2.86 28.39
CA GLN A 590 10.13 2.18 29.56
C GLN A 590 10.58 0.77 29.17
N LEU A 591 11.86 0.47 29.32
CA LEU A 591 12.41 -0.85 29.02
C LEU A 591 12.86 -1.59 30.28
N ASN A 592 12.83 -2.92 30.21
CA ASN A 592 13.43 -3.78 31.21
C ASN A 592 14.27 -4.88 30.51
N PRO A 593 15.60 -4.76 30.49
CA PRO A 593 16.47 -5.74 29.87
C PRO A 593 16.57 -7.00 30.75
N GLN A 594 16.30 -8.17 30.19
CA GLN A 594 16.28 -9.45 30.91
C GLN A 594 17.51 -10.32 30.61
N SER A 595 18.03 -10.26 29.39
CA SER A 595 19.30 -10.88 29.01
C SER A 595 19.86 -10.22 27.75
N GLY A 596 21.15 -10.41 27.51
CA GLY A 596 21.85 -9.82 26.38
C GLY A 596 22.43 -8.45 26.71
N HIS A 597 22.98 -7.80 25.70
CA HIS A 597 23.68 -6.52 25.85
C HIS A 597 23.18 -5.44 24.88
N SER A 598 22.18 -5.74 24.05
CA SER A 598 21.65 -4.82 23.05
C SER A 598 20.17 -4.58 23.28
N HIS A 599 19.83 -3.37 23.72
CA HIS A 599 18.46 -2.94 24.02
C HIS A 599 18.29 -1.50 23.55
N LEU A 600 17.71 -1.30 22.37
CA LEU A 600 17.76 -0.04 21.64
C LEU A 600 16.36 0.46 21.31
N VAL A 601 16.23 1.78 21.21
CA VAL A 601 15.11 2.49 20.59
C VAL A 601 15.54 2.92 19.19
N ALA A 602 14.69 2.66 18.21
CA ALA A 602 14.89 3.10 16.83
C ALA A 602 14.14 4.41 16.58
N VAL A 603 14.76 5.35 15.88
CA VAL A 603 14.17 6.63 15.46
C VAL A 603 14.62 6.96 14.03
N ARG A 604 13.78 7.72 13.33
CA ARG A 604 13.88 8.00 11.89
C ARG A 604 14.14 6.74 11.07
N ALA A 605 13.46 5.66 11.44
CA ALA A 605 13.54 4.40 10.74
C ALA A 605 12.74 4.50 9.43
N GLN A 606 13.46 4.39 8.31
CA GLN A 606 12.89 4.38 6.95
C GLN A 606 12.75 2.96 6.40
N GLY A 607 13.04 1.94 7.21
CA GLY A 607 12.87 0.53 6.90
C GLY A 607 13.85 -0.35 7.68
N ALA A 608 14.03 -1.61 7.29
CA ALA A 608 14.92 -2.56 7.96
C ALA A 608 16.40 -2.15 7.85
N MET A 609 16.77 -1.42 6.78
CA MET A 609 18.16 -1.12 6.46
C MET A 609 18.52 0.35 6.69
N ARG A 610 17.57 1.17 7.17
CA ARG A 610 17.74 2.62 7.32
C ARG A 610 17.13 3.16 8.61
N GLY A 611 17.94 3.83 9.42
CA GLY A 611 17.49 4.56 10.59
C GLY A 611 18.57 4.72 11.65
N TYR A 612 18.23 5.39 12.76
CA TYR A 612 19.10 5.48 13.92
C TYR A 612 18.62 4.57 15.05
N HIS A 613 19.57 4.00 15.78
CA HIS A 613 19.30 3.07 16.88
C HIS A 613 20.17 3.45 18.08
N VAL A 614 19.53 3.73 19.22
CA VAL A 614 20.23 4.22 20.43
C VAL A 614 19.76 3.49 21.68
N GLY A 615 20.70 3.18 22.57
CA GLY A 615 20.40 2.49 23.83
C GLY A 615 21.58 1.70 24.35
N PHE A 616 21.31 0.65 25.13
CA PHE A 616 22.34 -0.20 25.70
C PHE A 616 23.05 -1.02 24.62
N ASP A 617 24.39 -1.02 24.66
CA ASP A 617 25.26 -1.69 23.70
C ASP A 617 26.54 -2.16 24.40
N GLY A 618 26.48 -3.31 25.05
CA GLY A 618 27.56 -3.84 25.87
C GLY A 618 27.36 -3.61 27.37
N ALA A 619 28.29 -4.11 28.17
CA ALA A 619 28.29 -3.90 29.62
C ALA A 619 28.63 -2.43 29.94
N ASN A 620 27.76 -1.78 30.72
CA ASN A 620 27.94 -0.40 31.19
C ASN A 620 28.16 0.63 30.05
N GLN A 621 27.58 0.40 28.88
CA GLN A 621 27.74 1.26 27.72
C GLN A 621 26.39 1.56 27.06
N VAL A 622 26.26 2.79 26.60
CA VAL A 622 25.25 3.19 25.62
C VAL A 622 25.91 3.62 24.32
N SER A 623 25.25 3.35 23.21
CA SER A 623 25.73 3.72 21.88
C SER A 623 24.59 4.23 21.01
N LEU A 624 24.92 5.19 20.14
CA LEU A 624 24.10 5.59 19.00
C LEU A 624 24.69 4.97 17.74
N TYR A 625 23.85 4.29 16.97
CA TYR A 625 24.16 3.72 15.68
C TYR A 625 23.33 4.37 14.58
N ILE A 626 23.91 4.45 13.39
CA ILE A 626 23.18 4.59 12.14
C ILE A 626 23.19 3.25 11.41
N ASN A 627 22.04 2.80 10.92
CA ASN A 627 21.93 1.77 9.92
C ASN A 627 21.70 2.44 8.57
N ASN A 628 22.62 2.25 7.62
CA ASN A 628 22.43 2.64 6.24
C ASN A 628 22.99 1.51 5.36
N PHE A 629 22.23 0.42 5.29
CA PHE A 629 22.67 -0.86 4.73
C PHE A 629 23.89 -1.44 5.45
N GLY A 630 23.90 -1.27 6.77
CA GLY A 630 25.02 -1.63 7.64
C GLY A 630 25.07 -0.70 8.86
N PHE A 631 25.32 -1.28 10.02
CA PHE A 631 25.40 -0.53 11.28
C PHE A 631 26.78 0.12 11.46
N THR A 632 26.79 1.44 11.62
CA THR A 632 27.97 2.23 12.00
C THR A 632 27.72 2.91 13.35
N LYS A 633 28.67 2.81 14.29
CA LYS A 633 28.58 3.49 15.59
C LYS A 633 28.93 4.97 15.39
N LEU A 634 28.02 5.87 15.78
CA LEU A 634 28.20 7.32 15.68
C LEU A 634 28.73 7.93 17.00
N ALA A 635 28.21 7.47 18.13
CA ALA A 635 28.60 7.96 19.44
C ALA A 635 28.43 6.87 20.51
N SER A 636 29.13 7.00 21.63
CA SER A 636 28.97 6.14 22.79
C SER A 636 29.34 6.86 24.09
N ALA A 637 28.75 6.43 25.20
CA ALA A 637 29.05 6.91 26.53
C ALA A 637 29.05 5.74 27.53
N GLU A 638 29.83 5.87 28.61
CA GLU A 638 29.74 4.95 29.74
C GLU A 638 28.45 5.23 30.52
N PHE A 639 27.68 4.19 30.79
CA PHE A 639 26.47 4.27 31.59
C PHE A 639 26.24 2.94 32.29
N PRO A 640 26.35 2.87 33.63
CA PRO A 640 26.17 1.61 34.35
C PRO A 640 24.70 1.20 34.36
N TRP A 641 24.42 -0.02 33.90
CA TRP A 641 23.08 -0.57 33.83
C TRP A 641 23.04 -2.05 34.27
N GLN A 642 21.85 -2.54 34.62
CA GLN A 642 21.63 -3.86 35.21
C GLN A 642 20.43 -4.56 34.57
N LEU A 643 20.50 -5.88 34.47
CA LEU A 643 19.37 -6.71 34.06
C LEU A 643 18.27 -6.71 35.13
N GLY A 644 17.02 -6.86 34.71
CA GLY A 644 15.85 -6.93 35.58
C GLY A 644 15.36 -5.59 36.14
N LYS A 645 16.06 -4.49 35.84
CA LYS A 645 15.69 -3.13 36.27
C LYS A 645 14.93 -2.40 35.16
N ASP A 646 13.90 -1.64 35.54
CA ASP A 646 13.21 -0.73 34.62
C ASP A 646 14.05 0.55 34.39
N TYR A 647 14.09 1.02 33.16
CA TYR A 647 14.73 2.27 32.72
C TYR A 647 13.78 3.06 31.85
N ASP A 648 13.73 4.38 32.03
CA ASP A 648 12.94 5.27 31.18
C ASP A 648 13.85 5.89 30.11
N PHE A 649 13.77 5.37 28.88
CA PHE A 649 14.47 5.94 27.73
C PHE A 649 13.64 7.05 27.12
N LYS A 650 14.30 8.15 26.75
CA LYS A 650 13.72 9.21 25.93
C LYS A 650 14.69 9.55 24.81
N VAL A 651 14.22 9.45 23.57
CA VAL A 651 14.94 9.89 22.38
C VAL A 651 14.19 11.07 21.79
N THR A 652 14.90 12.15 21.50
CA THR A 652 14.36 13.34 20.81
C THR A 652 15.16 13.57 19.55
N VAL A 653 14.47 13.62 18.41
CA VAL A 653 15.04 14.00 17.11
C VAL A 653 14.42 15.33 16.70
N GLN A 654 15.26 16.34 16.48
CA GLN A 654 14.81 17.68 16.09
C GLN A 654 15.82 18.32 15.13
N GLY A 655 15.38 18.64 13.91
CA GLY A 655 16.28 19.03 12.83
C GLY A 655 17.33 17.93 12.61
N ASN A 656 18.61 18.26 12.72
CA ASN A 656 19.68 17.26 12.57
C ASN A 656 20.21 16.75 13.92
N THR A 657 19.56 17.07 15.03
CA THR A 657 20.05 16.74 16.37
C THR A 657 19.28 15.56 16.96
N LEU A 658 20.03 14.56 17.45
CA LEU A 658 19.54 13.44 18.21
C LEU A 658 20.01 13.57 19.66
N THR A 659 19.06 13.56 20.59
CA THR A 659 19.32 13.59 22.03
C THR A 659 18.75 12.34 22.66
N PHE A 660 19.54 11.66 23.48
CA PHE A 660 19.14 10.47 24.22
C PHE A 660 19.34 10.65 25.71
N ALA A 661 18.27 10.40 26.47
CA ALA A 661 18.25 10.48 27.92
C ALA A 661 17.77 9.16 28.53
N ILE A 662 18.31 8.86 29.72
CA ILE A 662 17.91 7.73 30.56
C ILE A 662 17.52 8.28 31.92
N ASP A 663 16.34 7.90 32.43
CA ASP A 663 15.82 8.31 33.75
C ASP A 663 15.83 9.86 33.92
N GLY A 664 15.58 10.59 32.82
CA GLY A 664 15.56 12.06 32.77
C GLY A 664 16.92 12.74 32.63
N GLN A 665 18.03 12.00 32.63
CA GLN A 665 19.38 12.54 32.43
C GLN A 665 19.82 12.37 30.98
N GLU A 666 20.26 13.44 30.31
CA GLU A 666 20.89 13.37 28.99
C GLU A 666 22.20 12.55 29.07
N VAL A 667 22.30 11.51 28.25
CA VAL A 667 23.46 10.61 28.18
C VAL A 667 24.23 10.76 26.89
N LEU A 668 23.52 11.00 25.76
CA LEU A 668 24.14 11.23 24.46
C LEU A 668 23.44 12.38 23.73
N LYS A 669 24.22 13.13 22.98
CA LYS A 669 23.76 14.11 22.00
C LYS A 669 24.64 14.05 20.77
N HIS A 670 24.03 14.00 19.60
CA HIS A 670 24.74 13.86 18.33
C HIS A 670 24.03 14.66 17.23
N THR A 671 24.78 15.06 16.20
CA THR A 671 24.23 15.72 15.03
C THR A 671 24.57 14.91 13.79
N ASP A 672 23.55 14.54 13.03
CA ASP A 672 23.67 13.80 11.77
C ASP A 672 22.49 14.18 10.86
N ASP A 673 22.74 14.29 9.55
CA ASP A 673 21.78 14.75 8.54
C ASP A 673 21.44 13.68 7.50
N THR A 674 21.81 12.42 7.74
CA THR A 674 21.56 11.31 6.82
C THR A 674 20.06 11.00 6.68
N PHE A 675 19.32 10.98 7.80
CA PHE A 675 17.88 10.77 7.81
C PHE A 675 17.18 11.90 8.56
N ASP A 676 16.24 12.56 7.89
CA ASP A 676 15.47 13.72 8.38
C ASP A 676 14.02 13.37 8.76
N TYR A 677 13.56 12.17 8.41
CA TYR A 677 12.24 11.65 8.76
C TYR A 677 12.26 10.13 8.98
N GLY A 678 11.25 9.59 9.65
CA GLY A 678 11.02 8.15 9.74
C GLY A 678 10.23 7.73 10.97
N MET A 679 9.81 6.47 10.95
CA MET A 679 9.13 5.79 12.05
C MET A 679 10.00 5.73 13.32
N PHE A 680 9.37 5.41 14.44
CA PHE A 680 10.08 5.00 15.65
C PHE A 680 9.83 3.52 15.94
N GLY A 681 10.62 2.97 16.86
CA GLY A 681 10.49 1.57 17.21
C GLY A 681 11.42 1.15 18.32
N VAL A 682 11.54 -0.17 18.47
CA VAL A 682 12.52 -0.81 19.35
C VAL A 682 13.31 -1.82 18.56
N SER A 683 14.57 -2.03 18.95
CA SER A 683 15.47 -2.90 18.20
C SER A 683 16.56 -3.49 19.08
N THR A 684 17.18 -4.53 18.55
CA THR A 684 18.34 -5.21 19.14
C THR A 684 19.29 -5.60 18.02
N ARG A 685 20.60 -5.57 18.29
CA ARG A 685 21.65 -5.96 17.32
C ARG A 685 22.24 -7.34 17.59
N THR A 686 21.89 -7.95 18.72
CA THR A 686 22.38 -9.25 19.18
C THR A 686 21.28 -9.95 19.95
N ALA A 687 21.50 -11.22 20.30
CA ALA A 687 20.62 -11.96 21.19
C ALA A 687 20.24 -11.14 22.44
N ALA A 688 18.94 -11.08 22.72
CA ALA A 688 18.38 -10.24 23.77
C ALA A 688 17.02 -10.76 24.23
N ARG A 689 16.69 -10.43 25.50
CA ARG A 689 15.34 -10.52 26.05
C ARG A 689 15.00 -9.19 26.69
N THR A 690 13.85 -8.61 26.34
CA THR A 690 13.49 -7.25 26.78
C THR A 690 11.98 -7.11 26.92
N TYR A 691 11.53 -6.48 28.01
CA TYR A 691 10.17 -5.95 28.10
C TYR A 691 10.16 -4.48 27.71
N PHE A 692 9.17 -4.09 26.91
CA PHE A 692 8.89 -2.70 26.52
C PHE A 692 7.50 -2.31 27.02
N LYS A 693 7.42 -1.20 27.76
CA LYS A 693 6.23 -0.70 28.45
C LYS A 693 6.07 0.81 28.18
N HIS A 694 4.85 1.30 28.40
CA HIS A 694 4.52 2.73 28.49
C HIS A 694 5.18 3.60 27.40
N ILE A 695 4.93 3.27 26.14
CA ILE A 695 5.47 4.06 25.04
C ILE A 695 4.66 5.36 24.91
N ARG A 696 5.35 6.50 24.83
CA ARG A 696 4.76 7.81 24.52
C ARG A 696 5.47 8.40 23.31
N PHE A 697 4.69 8.92 22.37
CA PHE A 697 5.18 9.62 21.19
C PHE A 697 4.58 11.02 21.14
N THR A 698 5.41 12.01 20.83
CA THR A 698 5.00 13.42 20.71
C THR A 698 5.77 14.06 19.56
N GLU A 699 5.06 14.54 18.53
CA GLU A 699 5.63 15.38 17.47
C GLU A 699 5.89 16.81 17.97
N ILE A 700 6.97 17.42 17.51
CA ILE A 700 7.53 18.69 18.04
C ILE A 700 7.22 19.88 17.13
#